data_AF-A0A6P8PF38-F1
#
_entry.id   AF-A0A6P8PF38-F1
#
_cell.length_a   1.000
_cell.length_b   1.000
_cell.length_c   1.000
_cell.angle_alpha   90.00
_cell.angle_beta   90.00
_cell.angle_gamma   90.00
#
_symmetry.space_group_name_H-M   'P 1'
#
loop_
_entity.id
_entity.type
_entity.pdbx_description
1 polymer ?
#
loop_
_entity_poly.entity_id
_entity_poly.type
_entity_poly.pdbx_seq_one_letter_code
_entity_poly.pdbx_strand_id
1 'polypeptide(L)'
;MGSKERYHWQTQNVRQSGVDDMVLLSKITEDAIVENLKKRYMDDCIFTYIGPVLISVNPFKQLPYFTEREIEMYQGAAPYENPPHVYALADTMYRNMLIDGENQCVIISGESGAGKTVAAKYIMSYVSKVSGGGPKVQHVKDIILKSNPLLEAFGNAKTVRNNNSSRFGKYFEIQFSRGGEPDGGKISNFLLEKSRVVSQNAGERNFHIYYQLLEGATAEERENLGITTPDYYFYLNQSASYKVDDMDDRVEFGETIAAMDVAGLSKEEQVLAIQIVAGILHLGNIVFKEAGNYATVESEDFLAFPAYLLGINQDRLREKLTSRKMDSKWGGKSEVIDVTLNTEQASFTRDALAKALYARLFDYLVETVNKAMQKAQEEYNIGVLDIYGFEIFQKNGFEQFCINFVNEKLQQIFIELTLKAEQEEYVQEGIKWSPIEYFNNKVVCDLIESKLKPPGIMSILDDVCATMHAKGEGADQTLLQKLQMAIGTHEHFNSWNKGFVIHHYAGKVSYDVDGFCERNRDVLFNDLIELMQSSELPFIRDRFPENLDAEKKGRPSTASSKIKKQANDLMSRLMKCTPHYIRCIKPNETKRAHDWEESRVKHQVEYLGLRENIRVRRAGYAYRRVFKKFLQRYAILTKESWPLWRGEEKQGVLHLLRSVNMDPDQYQLGRTKVFIKAPESLFLLEEMRERKYDGYARVIQKAWRKHVAVRRYIQMRERASDIVLNKKERRRNSINRNFMGDYIGLEGHPELKRFLGKRERVDFADTVIKYDRRFKTVKRDLIMTPKLLYLIGREKVNKGPEKGLIKEVLKRQIELEKLQSVSLSTLQDDFFIIHEAQYDSVLESLFKTEFLSLLCKRYEERTQRQLQLKFSNQLEFKVKKDGWGPWGAAGSRQIHFQVGQGDVAVLNINGKVLTVGIGHGLPKNSRPTRKDMRKSHCMDSRPQERGHPMAGAPRNARPAKSGSRPSFGQRLSLALRQSSMEQPTLPRQGASPRAQDPSAHANMDFMNVPDQGVAGLHRRLSKEAKPVPGGGRAKPAPKPQPRSPQCRALYAYDAQDTDELSFNANDIIEILREDTSGWWHGRIRGRSGLFPGNYVERI
;
A
#
# COMPACT_ATOMS: atom_id res chain seq x y z
N MET A 1 -17.02 -36.90 23.15
CA MET A 1 -17.23 -36.60 21.71
C MET A 1 -16.71 -35.19 21.47
N GLY A 2 -15.76 -34.99 20.56
CA GLY A 2 -15.18 -33.67 20.28
C GLY A 2 -15.70 -33.09 18.97
N SER A 3 -16.09 -31.81 18.95
CA SER A 3 -16.41 -31.11 17.71
C SER A 3 -15.14 -30.90 16.89
N LYS A 4 -15.12 -31.35 15.63
CA LYS A 4 -14.07 -30.97 14.67
C LYS A 4 -14.42 -29.63 14.03
N GLU A 5 -14.29 -28.55 14.80
CA GLU A 5 -14.26 -27.21 14.22
C GLU A 5 -13.00 -27.09 13.35
N ARG A 6 -13.18 -26.87 12.04
CA ARG A 6 -12.06 -26.63 11.12
C ARG A 6 -11.56 -25.19 11.28
N TYR A 7 -10.27 -25.03 11.52
CA TYR A 7 -9.61 -23.73 11.62
C TYR A 7 -9.61 -22.99 10.28
N HIS A 8 -9.63 -21.65 10.33
CA HIS A 8 -9.91 -20.82 9.16
C HIS A 8 -8.86 -20.92 8.04
N TRP A 9 -7.61 -21.29 8.39
CA TRP A 9 -6.51 -21.53 7.44
C TRP A 9 -6.71 -22.76 6.54
N GLN A 10 -7.72 -23.60 6.80
CA GLN A 10 -8.21 -24.57 5.81
C GLN A 10 -9.10 -23.88 4.78
N THR A 11 -8.53 -22.90 4.07
CA THR A 11 -9.22 -21.99 3.15
C THR A 11 -9.89 -22.76 2.03
N GLN A 12 -11.23 -22.75 2.02
CA GLN A 12 -11.99 -23.43 0.97
C GLN A 12 -11.82 -22.69 -0.37
N ASN A 13 -11.58 -23.46 -1.44
CA ASN A 13 -11.55 -23.03 -2.85
C ASN A 13 -10.24 -22.38 -3.36
N VAL A 14 -9.07 -22.81 -2.88
CA VAL A 14 -7.81 -22.68 -3.64
C VAL A 14 -7.46 -24.04 -4.27
N ARG A 15 -7.10 -24.08 -5.57
CA ARG A 15 -6.51 -25.28 -6.18
C ARG A 15 -5.11 -25.48 -5.61
N GLN A 16 -4.92 -26.54 -4.82
CA GLN A 16 -3.65 -26.78 -4.12
C GLN A 16 -2.60 -27.40 -5.06
N SER A 17 -1.95 -26.54 -5.86
CA SER A 17 -0.85 -26.95 -6.74
C SER A 17 0.47 -27.00 -5.96
N GLY A 18 0.99 -28.22 -5.77
CA GLY A 18 2.27 -28.44 -5.10
C GLY A 18 2.27 -27.94 -3.65
N VAL A 19 3.39 -27.33 -3.26
CA VAL A 19 3.64 -26.77 -1.93
C VAL A 19 4.08 -25.30 -2.08
N ASP A 20 3.42 -24.40 -1.37
CA ASP A 20 3.63 -22.94 -1.46
C ASP A 20 4.93 -22.45 -0.81
N ASP A 21 5.40 -23.09 0.27
CA ASP A 21 6.73 -22.87 0.86
C ASP A 21 7.53 -24.19 0.86
N MET A 22 8.66 -24.22 0.16
CA MET A 22 9.45 -25.42 -0.02
C MET A 22 10.21 -25.88 1.24
N VAL A 23 10.21 -25.08 2.32
CA VAL A 23 10.58 -25.54 3.67
C VAL A 23 9.72 -26.74 4.11
N LEU A 24 8.47 -26.83 3.62
CA LEU A 24 7.50 -27.87 3.95
C LEU A 24 7.59 -29.14 3.06
N LEU A 25 8.53 -29.20 2.10
CA LEU A 25 8.70 -30.39 1.24
C LEU A 25 9.02 -31.65 2.06
N SER A 26 8.46 -32.80 1.69
CA SER A 26 8.71 -34.07 2.41
C SER A 26 10.15 -34.56 2.27
N LYS A 27 10.78 -34.39 1.10
CA LYS A 27 12.18 -34.71 0.78
C LYS A 27 12.92 -33.46 0.30
N ILE A 28 14.23 -33.36 0.60
CA ILE A 28 15.07 -32.21 0.21
C ILE A 28 16.18 -32.65 -0.77
N THR A 29 15.76 -33.00 -1.99
CA THR A 29 16.60 -33.28 -3.17
C THR A 29 16.31 -32.25 -4.26
N GLU A 30 17.22 -32.04 -5.23
CA GLU A 30 16.90 -31.15 -6.36
C GLU A 30 15.65 -31.61 -7.10
N ASP A 31 15.50 -32.92 -7.32
CA ASP A 31 14.42 -33.47 -8.14
C ASP A 31 13.03 -33.17 -7.53
N ALA A 32 12.91 -33.19 -6.19
CA ALA A 32 11.67 -32.82 -5.49
C ALA A 32 11.38 -31.31 -5.54
N ILE A 33 12.42 -30.46 -5.61
CA ILE A 33 12.29 -29.01 -5.80
C ILE A 33 11.86 -28.72 -7.24
N VAL A 34 12.50 -29.37 -8.21
CA VAL A 34 12.18 -29.28 -9.65
C VAL A 34 10.76 -29.79 -9.93
N GLU A 35 10.34 -30.92 -9.36
CA GLU A 35 8.97 -31.45 -9.48
C GLU A 35 7.93 -30.46 -8.91
N ASN A 36 8.19 -29.88 -7.73
CA ASN A 36 7.27 -28.91 -7.13
C ASN A 36 7.14 -27.64 -7.98
N LEU A 37 8.26 -27.08 -8.44
CA LEU A 37 8.27 -25.90 -9.31
C LEU A 37 7.61 -26.19 -10.67
N LYS A 38 7.86 -27.37 -11.27
CA LYS A 38 7.24 -27.82 -12.52
C LYS A 38 5.73 -27.90 -12.40
N LYS A 39 5.23 -28.56 -11.34
CA LYS A 39 3.79 -28.70 -11.08
C LYS A 39 3.12 -27.33 -10.92
N ARG A 40 3.72 -26.44 -10.12
CA ARG A 40 3.20 -25.09 -9.87
C ARG A 40 3.22 -24.23 -11.13
N TYR A 41 4.29 -24.29 -11.92
CA TYR A 41 4.41 -23.61 -13.21
C TYR A 41 3.31 -24.04 -14.21
N MET A 42 2.98 -25.33 -14.28
CA MET A 42 1.93 -25.83 -15.17
C MET A 42 0.52 -25.40 -14.75
N ASP A 43 0.28 -25.15 -13.46
CA ASP A 43 -0.96 -24.57 -12.91
C ASP A 43 -0.94 -23.01 -12.87
N ASP A 44 -0.02 -22.35 -13.57
CA ASP A 44 0.22 -20.89 -13.60
C ASP A 44 0.65 -20.24 -12.26
N CYS A 45 0.96 -21.03 -11.23
CA CYS A 45 1.47 -20.57 -9.93
C CYS A 45 2.99 -20.29 -9.97
N ILE A 46 3.43 -19.23 -10.66
CA ILE A 46 4.86 -18.96 -10.90
C ILE A 46 5.71 -18.63 -9.65
N PHE A 47 5.06 -18.29 -8.53
CA PHE A 47 5.72 -17.86 -7.29
C PHE A 47 5.71 -18.96 -6.24
N THR A 48 6.81 -19.13 -5.51
CA THR A 48 6.95 -20.13 -4.42
C THR A 48 7.92 -19.61 -3.36
N TYR A 49 7.69 -19.86 -2.08
CA TYR A 49 8.59 -19.43 -0.99
C TYR A 49 9.67 -20.46 -0.63
N ILE A 50 10.74 -19.96 -0.01
CA ILE A 50 11.64 -20.68 0.90
C ILE A 50 11.76 -19.81 2.15
N GLY A 51 10.77 -19.87 3.04
CA GLY A 51 10.58 -18.88 4.10
C GLY A 51 10.57 -17.43 3.53
N PRO A 52 11.49 -16.54 3.93
CA PRO A 52 11.52 -15.16 3.45
C PRO A 52 12.12 -14.97 2.04
N VAL A 53 12.59 -16.03 1.37
CA VAL A 53 13.09 -15.95 -0.01
C VAL A 53 11.95 -16.28 -0.98
N LEU A 54 11.79 -15.48 -2.04
CA LEU A 54 10.79 -15.71 -3.08
C LEU A 54 11.44 -16.30 -4.34
N ILE A 55 10.90 -17.42 -4.82
CA ILE A 55 11.22 -17.99 -6.13
C ILE A 55 10.20 -17.47 -7.15
N SER A 56 10.66 -17.14 -8.35
CA SER A 56 9.84 -16.64 -9.46
C SER A 56 10.23 -17.33 -10.77
N VAL A 57 9.34 -18.14 -11.34
CA VAL A 57 9.56 -18.79 -12.65
C VAL A 57 9.01 -17.90 -13.76
N ASN A 58 9.76 -17.65 -14.85
CA ASN A 58 9.24 -16.81 -15.94
C ASN A 58 8.08 -17.51 -16.69
N PRO A 59 6.83 -16.96 -16.71
CA PRO A 59 5.72 -17.57 -17.43
C PRO A 59 5.85 -17.55 -18.96
N PHE A 60 6.65 -16.63 -19.52
CA PHE A 60 6.65 -16.30 -20.96
C PHE A 60 5.26 -15.94 -21.54
N LYS A 61 4.33 -15.49 -20.69
CA LYS A 61 3.03 -14.92 -21.04
C LYS A 61 2.60 -13.91 -19.98
N GLN A 62 1.68 -13.01 -20.32
CA GLN A 62 1.01 -12.15 -19.34
C GLN A 62 0.05 -12.98 -18.48
N LEU A 63 0.03 -12.73 -17.17
CA LEU A 63 -0.84 -13.42 -16.21
C LEU A 63 -1.92 -12.46 -15.67
N PRO A 64 -3.16 -12.93 -15.46
CA PRO A 64 -4.31 -12.06 -15.21
C PRO A 64 -4.43 -11.51 -13.77
N TYR A 65 -3.45 -11.76 -12.90
CA TYR A 65 -3.51 -11.45 -11.46
C TYR A 65 -2.48 -10.38 -10.99
N PHE A 66 -1.97 -9.57 -11.91
CA PHE A 66 -1.18 -8.37 -11.60
C PHE A 66 -2.05 -7.11 -11.65
N THR A 67 -3.20 -7.12 -10.96
CA THR A 67 -4.20 -6.02 -11.00
C THR A 67 -4.31 -5.30 -9.65
N GLU A 68 -5.04 -4.18 -9.62
CA GLU A 68 -5.31 -3.43 -8.39
C GLU A 68 -6.00 -4.30 -7.32
N ARG A 69 -6.80 -5.30 -7.73
CA ARG A 69 -7.44 -6.26 -6.82
C ARG A 69 -6.42 -7.06 -6.02
N GLU A 70 -5.34 -7.50 -6.66
CA GLU A 70 -4.29 -8.24 -5.96
C GLU A 70 -3.44 -7.30 -5.11
N ILE A 71 -3.26 -6.03 -5.52
CA ILE A 71 -2.64 -5.01 -4.65
C ILE A 71 -3.46 -4.86 -3.36
N GLU A 72 -4.79 -4.69 -3.46
CA GLU A 72 -5.70 -4.63 -2.29
C GLU A 72 -5.67 -5.92 -1.44
N MET A 73 -5.56 -7.10 -2.08
CA MET A 73 -5.52 -8.39 -1.40
C MET A 73 -4.25 -8.59 -0.56
N TYR A 74 -3.08 -8.12 -1.04
CA TYR A 74 -1.81 -8.22 -0.32
C TYR A 74 -1.54 -7.05 0.64
N GLN A 75 -2.27 -5.94 0.54
CA GLN A 75 -2.03 -4.73 1.35
C GLN A 75 -2.25 -4.96 2.85
N GLY A 76 -1.15 -4.95 3.60
CA GLY A 76 -1.15 -5.15 5.06
C GLY A 76 -1.40 -6.60 5.53
N ALA A 77 -1.71 -7.51 4.61
CA ALA A 77 -1.96 -8.93 4.87
C ALA A 77 -0.72 -9.64 5.45
N ALA A 78 -0.89 -10.70 6.23
CA ALA A 78 0.23 -11.53 6.64
C ALA A 78 0.71 -12.43 5.47
N PRO A 79 2.02 -12.72 5.30
CA PRO A 79 2.54 -13.48 4.15
C PRO A 79 2.02 -14.92 3.97
N TYR A 80 1.20 -15.41 4.91
CA TYR A 80 0.59 -16.74 4.94
C TYR A 80 -0.95 -16.73 4.80
N GLU A 81 -1.58 -15.55 4.77
CA GLU A 81 -3.03 -15.41 4.53
C GLU A 81 -3.39 -15.61 3.05
N ASN A 82 -2.44 -15.29 2.17
CA ASN A 82 -2.56 -15.31 0.73
C ASN A 82 -1.49 -16.24 0.10
N PRO A 83 -1.66 -16.68 -1.17
CA PRO A 83 -0.64 -17.44 -1.89
C PRO A 83 0.70 -16.70 -2.04
N PRO A 84 1.80 -17.39 -2.41
CA PRO A 84 3.08 -16.74 -2.66
C PRO A 84 2.99 -15.70 -3.78
N HIS A 85 3.47 -14.48 -3.51
CA HIS A 85 3.43 -13.40 -4.50
C HIS A 85 4.49 -12.33 -4.24
N VAL A 86 4.94 -11.67 -5.31
CA VAL A 86 5.89 -10.53 -5.25
C VAL A 86 5.32 -9.35 -4.43
N TYR A 87 4.00 -9.15 -4.45
CA TYR A 87 3.34 -8.09 -3.67
C TYR A 87 3.42 -8.34 -2.15
N ALA A 88 3.37 -9.59 -1.68
CA ALA A 88 3.53 -9.89 -0.25
C ALA A 88 4.94 -9.53 0.27
N LEU A 89 5.96 -9.74 -0.56
CA LEU A 89 7.34 -9.32 -0.28
C LEU A 89 7.46 -7.79 -0.27
N ALA A 90 6.93 -7.11 -1.29
CA ALA A 90 6.93 -5.64 -1.38
C ALA A 90 6.18 -4.97 -0.20
N ASP A 91 5.04 -5.55 0.21
CA ASP A 91 4.27 -5.11 1.37
C ASP A 91 5.01 -5.33 2.69
N THR A 92 5.69 -6.47 2.84
CA THR A 92 6.52 -6.77 4.01
C THR A 92 7.69 -5.78 4.12
N MET A 93 8.35 -5.46 3.00
CA MET A 93 9.38 -4.40 2.97
C MET A 93 8.82 -3.05 3.42
N TYR A 94 7.73 -2.60 2.79
CA TYR A 94 7.12 -1.30 3.07
C TYR A 94 6.64 -1.18 4.53
N ARG A 95 6.03 -2.23 5.09
CA ARG A 95 5.65 -2.25 6.51
C ARG A 95 6.84 -2.30 7.45
N ASN A 96 7.87 -3.11 7.18
CA ASN A 96 9.04 -3.20 8.07
C ASN A 96 9.77 -1.85 8.15
N MET A 97 9.91 -1.14 7.02
CA MET A 97 10.44 0.22 6.96
C MET A 97 9.69 1.18 7.90
N LEU A 98 8.34 1.16 7.86
CA LEU A 98 7.50 2.03 8.69
C LEU A 98 7.40 1.62 10.17
N ILE A 99 7.52 0.32 10.48
CA ILE A 99 7.27 -0.23 11.83
C ILE A 99 8.55 -0.28 12.67
N ASP A 100 9.65 -0.81 12.12
CA ASP A 100 10.92 -0.94 12.84
C ASP A 100 11.88 0.24 12.55
N GLY A 101 11.60 1.06 11.51
CA GLY A 101 12.38 2.26 11.18
C GLY A 101 13.71 1.97 10.49
N GLU A 102 13.77 0.87 9.73
CA GLU A 102 14.98 0.36 9.08
C GLU A 102 14.89 0.46 7.56
N ASN A 103 15.99 0.87 6.92
CA ASN A 103 16.16 0.81 5.47
C ASN A 103 16.03 -0.63 4.95
N GLN A 104 15.36 -0.83 3.82
CA GLN A 104 15.14 -2.15 3.22
C GLN A 104 15.79 -2.24 1.84
N CYS A 105 16.26 -3.42 1.44
CA CYS A 105 16.63 -3.66 0.04
C CYS A 105 16.15 -5.02 -0.46
N VAL A 106 15.87 -5.14 -1.76
CA VAL A 106 15.60 -6.43 -2.42
C VAL A 106 16.65 -6.70 -3.49
N ILE A 107 17.21 -7.91 -3.45
CA ILE A 107 18.23 -8.40 -4.38
C ILE A 107 17.56 -9.42 -5.30
N ILE A 108 17.43 -9.07 -6.57
CA ILE A 108 16.81 -9.91 -7.61
C ILE A 108 17.92 -10.56 -8.44
N SER A 109 17.90 -11.88 -8.56
CA SER A 109 19.01 -12.66 -9.14
C SER A 109 18.50 -13.88 -9.92
N GLY A 110 19.30 -14.40 -10.86
CA GLY A 110 18.90 -15.45 -11.81
C GLY A 110 19.48 -15.23 -13.21
N GLU A 111 19.35 -16.21 -14.11
CA GLU A 111 19.87 -16.15 -15.48
C GLU A 111 19.29 -15.00 -16.35
N SER A 112 19.92 -14.69 -17.48
CA SER A 112 19.34 -13.72 -18.44
C SER A 112 18.05 -14.27 -19.07
N GLY A 113 17.01 -13.43 -19.17
CA GLY A 113 15.67 -13.85 -19.57
C GLY A 113 14.82 -14.49 -18.46
N ALA A 114 15.31 -14.63 -17.23
CA ALA A 114 14.54 -15.22 -16.11
C ALA A 114 13.45 -14.29 -15.50
N GLY A 115 13.25 -13.07 -16.01
CA GLY A 115 12.17 -12.17 -15.57
C GLY A 115 12.53 -11.16 -14.46
N LYS A 116 13.82 -10.97 -14.13
CA LYS A 116 14.29 -10.10 -13.03
C LYS A 116 13.72 -8.67 -13.06
N THR A 117 13.86 -8.00 -14.21
CA THR A 117 13.35 -6.63 -14.43
C THR A 117 11.83 -6.51 -14.33
N VAL A 118 11.10 -7.58 -14.67
CA VAL A 118 9.63 -7.64 -14.52
C VAL A 118 9.25 -7.74 -13.03
N ALA A 119 9.97 -8.54 -12.25
CA ALA A 119 9.80 -8.57 -10.80
C ALA A 119 10.14 -7.21 -10.14
N ALA A 120 11.20 -6.54 -10.59
CA ALA A 120 11.53 -5.18 -10.15
C ALA A 120 10.39 -4.19 -10.45
N LYS A 121 9.84 -4.21 -11.68
CA LYS A 121 8.71 -3.39 -12.11
C LYS A 121 7.45 -3.62 -11.25
N TYR A 122 7.16 -4.87 -10.87
CA TYR A 122 6.05 -5.17 -9.97
C TYR A 122 6.26 -4.63 -8.54
N ILE A 123 7.46 -4.70 -7.98
CA ILE A 123 7.77 -4.13 -6.66
C ILE A 123 7.63 -2.61 -6.69
N MET A 124 8.24 -1.95 -7.69
CA MET A 124 8.15 -0.49 -7.84
C MET A 124 6.69 -0.03 -8.06
N SER A 125 5.91 -0.76 -8.85
CA SER A 125 4.48 -0.51 -9.05
C SER A 125 3.66 -0.66 -7.76
N TYR A 126 3.88 -1.74 -7.00
CA TYR A 126 3.19 -1.99 -5.73
C TYR A 126 3.49 -0.89 -4.70
N VAL A 127 4.77 -0.61 -4.47
CA VAL A 127 5.23 0.41 -3.51
C VAL A 127 4.76 1.81 -3.94
N SER A 128 4.74 2.10 -5.25
CA SER A 128 4.16 3.32 -5.80
C SER A 128 2.65 3.43 -5.54
N LYS A 129 1.88 2.35 -5.68
CA LYS A 129 0.43 2.37 -5.44
C LYS A 129 0.08 2.52 -3.95
N VAL A 130 0.72 1.75 -3.07
CA VAL A 130 0.36 1.68 -1.63
C VAL A 130 0.77 2.91 -0.83
N SER A 131 1.81 3.64 -1.27
CA SER A 131 2.39 4.75 -0.50
C SER A 131 1.69 6.11 -0.62
N GLY A 132 0.58 6.23 -1.37
CA GLY A 132 -0.26 7.44 -1.39
C GLY A 132 0.45 8.75 -1.79
N GLY A 133 0.14 9.85 -1.10
CA GLY A 133 0.78 11.16 -1.25
C GLY A 133 0.19 12.10 -2.31
N GLY A 134 0.66 13.36 -2.27
CA GLY A 134 0.16 14.46 -3.12
C GLY A 134 0.84 14.60 -4.50
N PRO A 135 0.56 15.69 -5.26
CA PRO A 135 1.05 15.85 -6.63
C PRO A 135 2.58 15.76 -6.80
N LYS A 136 3.36 16.26 -5.84
CA LYS A 136 4.84 16.13 -5.86
C LYS A 136 5.27 14.66 -5.76
N VAL A 137 4.62 13.88 -4.91
CA VAL A 137 4.87 12.45 -4.71
C VAL A 137 4.50 11.67 -5.97
N GLN A 138 3.39 12.03 -6.62
CA GLN A 138 3.03 11.44 -7.92
C GLN A 138 4.05 11.77 -9.02
N HIS A 139 4.61 12.98 -9.05
CA HIS A 139 5.66 13.33 -10.02
C HIS A 139 6.93 12.49 -9.86
N VAL A 140 7.41 12.29 -8.62
CA VAL A 140 8.55 11.40 -8.34
C VAL A 140 8.25 9.95 -8.73
N LYS A 141 7.05 9.44 -8.43
CA LYS A 141 6.58 8.11 -8.85
C LYS A 141 6.55 7.95 -10.37
N ASP A 142 6.07 8.97 -11.08
CA ASP A 142 6.03 9.01 -12.53
C ASP A 142 7.44 8.96 -13.13
N ILE A 143 8.42 9.69 -12.57
CA ILE A 143 9.82 9.63 -13.02
C ILE A 143 10.40 8.22 -12.81
N ILE A 144 10.28 7.64 -11.60
CA ILE A 144 10.82 6.30 -11.27
C ILE A 144 10.28 5.23 -12.22
N LEU A 145 9.00 5.31 -12.60
CA LEU A 145 8.38 4.32 -13.47
C LEU A 145 8.70 4.59 -14.96
N LYS A 146 8.60 5.85 -15.41
CA LYS A 146 8.76 6.23 -16.83
C LYS A 146 10.20 6.44 -17.28
N SER A 147 11.19 6.47 -16.38
CA SER A 147 12.60 6.47 -16.76
C SER A 147 13.10 5.11 -17.26
N ASN A 148 12.30 4.04 -17.18
CA ASN A 148 12.72 2.70 -17.61
C ASN A 148 12.94 2.61 -19.15
N PRO A 149 12.01 3.03 -20.04
CA PRO A 149 12.26 3.08 -21.48
C PRO A 149 13.58 3.78 -21.85
N LEU A 150 13.85 4.96 -21.27
CA LEU A 150 15.12 5.69 -21.49
C LEU A 150 16.36 4.87 -21.08
N LEU A 151 16.33 4.23 -19.90
CA LEU A 151 17.48 3.44 -19.43
C LEU A 151 17.60 2.08 -20.12
N GLU A 152 16.52 1.53 -20.68
CA GLU A 152 16.53 0.28 -21.45
C GLU A 152 16.92 0.53 -22.92
N ALA A 153 16.52 1.64 -23.52
CA ALA A 153 16.99 2.10 -24.83
C ALA A 153 18.53 2.19 -24.90
N PHE A 154 19.14 2.89 -23.92
CA PHE A 154 20.58 3.08 -23.88
C PHE A 154 21.36 1.96 -23.15
N GLY A 155 20.70 1.14 -22.35
CA GLY A 155 21.35 0.14 -21.47
C GLY A 155 21.06 -1.33 -21.79
N ASN A 156 20.06 -1.64 -22.60
CA ASN A 156 19.70 -3.00 -22.98
C ASN A 156 20.01 -3.28 -24.47
N ALA A 157 20.17 -4.56 -24.81
CA ALA A 157 20.40 -5.03 -26.19
C ALA A 157 19.81 -6.44 -26.41
N LYS A 158 19.61 -6.81 -27.69
CA LYS A 158 19.33 -8.20 -28.10
C LYS A 158 20.59 -9.05 -27.91
N THR A 159 20.48 -10.09 -27.11
CA THR A 159 21.47 -11.16 -26.98
C THR A 159 20.90 -12.46 -27.56
N VAL A 160 21.75 -13.47 -27.78
CA VAL A 160 21.28 -14.80 -28.26
C VAL A 160 20.18 -15.38 -27.34
N ARG A 161 20.25 -15.14 -26.02
CA ARG A 161 19.32 -15.71 -25.02
C ARG A 161 18.12 -14.82 -24.68
N ASN A 162 18.20 -13.51 -24.89
CA ASN A 162 17.18 -12.56 -24.46
C ASN A 162 17.11 -11.33 -25.40
N ASN A 163 15.90 -11.01 -25.87
CA ASN A 163 15.64 -9.98 -26.88
C ASN A 163 15.79 -8.56 -26.33
N ASN A 164 15.50 -8.36 -25.03
CA ASN A 164 15.69 -7.11 -24.29
C ASN A 164 16.55 -7.43 -23.04
N SER A 165 17.86 -7.47 -23.19
CA SER A 165 18.80 -7.85 -22.13
C SER A 165 19.59 -6.66 -21.62
N SER A 166 19.40 -6.29 -20.35
CA SER A 166 20.24 -5.29 -19.69
C SER A 166 21.72 -5.67 -19.71
N ARG A 167 22.55 -4.74 -20.19
CA ARG A 167 24.01 -4.81 -20.24
C ARG A 167 24.66 -3.84 -19.25
N PHE A 168 23.92 -3.52 -18.18
CA PHE A 168 24.33 -2.76 -16.99
C PHE A 168 23.51 -3.28 -15.79
N GLY A 169 23.97 -3.00 -14.57
CA GLY A 169 23.18 -3.19 -13.35
C GLY A 169 22.51 -1.89 -12.91
N LYS A 170 21.24 -1.97 -12.45
CA LYS A 170 20.46 -0.83 -11.94
C LYS A 170 20.04 -1.05 -10.49
N TYR A 171 20.46 -0.14 -9.60
CA TYR A 171 19.99 -0.06 -8.22
C TYR A 171 19.10 1.18 -8.07
N PHE A 172 17.80 0.97 -7.89
CA PHE A 172 16.84 2.02 -7.59
C PHE A 172 16.71 2.16 -6.06
N GLU A 173 16.96 3.35 -5.53
CA GLU A 173 16.74 3.69 -4.12
C GLU A 173 15.53 4.62 -4.06
N ILE A 174 14.34 4.11 -3.76
CA ILE A 174 13.15 4.93 -3.52
C ILE A 174 13.27 5.54 -2.12
N GLN A 175 13.20 6.87 -2.00
CA GLN A 175 13.38 7.58 -0.73
C GLN A 175 12.06 8.06 -0.18
N PHE A 176 11.85 7.82 1.12
CA PHE A 176 10.59 8.12 1.81
C PHE A 176 10.75 9.18 2.88
N SER A 177 9.66 9.86 3.15
CA SER A 177 9.42 10.62 4.36
C SER A 177 9.02 9.70 5.53
N ARG A 178 9.10 10.19 6.78
CA ARG A 178 8.51 9.50 7.95
C ARG A 178 7.02 9.19 7.85
N GLY A 179 6.29 9.81 6.92
CA GLY A 179 4.88 9.50 6.65
C GLY A 179 4.65 8.26 5.79
N GLY A 180 5.70 7.73 5.14
CA GLY A 180 5.60 6.65 4.15
C GLY A 180 5.35 7.11 2.72
N GLU A 181 5.25 8.43 2.48
CA GLU A 181 5.17 8.98 1.12
C GLU A 181 6.58 9.06 0.49
N PRO A 182 6.79 8.56 -0.75
CA PRO A 182 8.07 8.68 -1.45
C PRO A 182 8.23 10.07 -2.06
N ASP A 183 9.13 10.84 -1.49
CA ASP A 183 9.37 12.25 -1.79
C ASP A 183 10.77 12.52 -2.39
N GLY A 184 11.49 11.45 -2.74
CA GLY A 184 12.72 11.45 -3.51
C GLY A 184 13.07 10.08 -4.10
N GLY A 185 14.12 10.03 -4.88
CA GLY A 185 14.62 8.79 -5.49
C GLY A 185 16.04 8.94 -6.02
N LYS A 186 16.72 7.81 -6.23
CA LYS A 186 18.10 7.77 -6.72
C LYS A 186 18.35 6.48 -7.52
N ILE A 187 19.00 6.59 -8.66
CA ILE A 187 19.43 5.47 -9.50
C ILE A 187 20.95 5.43 -9.47
N SER A 188 21.51 4.28 -9.12
CA SER A 188 22.92 3.98 -9.39
C SER A 188 23.01 2.96 -10.51
N ASN A 189 23.58 3.39 -11.64
CA ASN A 189 24.02 2.51 -12.70
C ASN A 189 25.37 1.89 -12.33
N PHE A 190 25.59 0.68 -12.83
CA PHE A 190 26.84 -0.05 -12.64
C PHE A 190 27.18 -0.78 -13.93
N LEU A 191 28.46 -0.79 -14.31
CA LEU A 191 29.02 -1.85 -15.18
C LEU A 191 28.34 -1.95 -16.57
N LEU A 192 28.19 -0.81 -17.25
CA LEU A 192 27.76 -0.75 -18.66
C LEU A 192 28.78 -1.45 -19.57
N GLU A 193 28.30 -2.36 -20.42
CA GLU A 193 29.09 -3.10 -21.42
C GLU A 193 29.52 -2.19 -22.59
N LYS A 194 30.46 -1.26 -22.35
CA LYS A 194 30.92 -0.27 -23.34
C LYS A 194 31.36 -0.89 -24.66
N SER A 195 31.95 -2.09 -24.65
CA SER A 195 32.45 -2.77 -25.85
C SER A 195 31.36 -3.07 -26.88
N ARG A 196 30.10 -3.28 -26.43
CA ARG A 196 28.95 -3.50 -27.33
C ARG A 196 28.73 -2.35 -28.32
N VAL A 197 29.12 -1.13 -27.95
CA VAL A 197 29.05 0.07 -28.81
C VAL A 197 29.76 -0.14 -30.15
N VAL A 198 30.89 -0.84 -30.15
CA VAL A 198 31.75 -0.98 -31.34
C VAL A 198 31.79 -2.38 -31.93
N SER A 199 31.45 -3.41 -31.15
CA SER A 199 31.46 -4.80 -31.63
C SER A 199 30.42 -5.68 -30.93
N GLN A 200 29.83 -6.61 -31.67
CA GLN A 200 28.76 -7.49 -31.19
C GLN A 200 28.99 -8.94 -31.63
N ASN A 201 28.52 -9.90 -30.84
CA ASN A 201 28.55 -11.32 -31.22
C ASN A 201 27.54 -11.60 -32.34
N ALA A 202 27.79 -12.64 -33.14
CA ALA A 202 26.87 -13.07 -34.21
C ALA A 202 25.44 -13.29 -33.69
N GLY A 203 24.45 -12.70 -34.37
CA GLY A 203 23.04 -12.74 -34.00
C GLY A 203 22.59 -11.74 -32.92
N GLU A 204 23.51 -11.06 -32.21
CA GLU A 204 23.18 -10.04 -31.21
C GLU A 204 22.95 -8.65 -31.83
N ARG A 205 22.34 -7.72 -31.09
CA ARG A 205 22.29 -6.29 -31.45
C ARG A 205 23.29 -5.46 -30.65
N ASN A 206 23.58 -4.27 -31.17
CA ASN A 206 24.06 -3.15 -30.37
C ASN A 206 22.91 -2.67 -29.42
N PHE A 207 23.11 -1.58 -28.69
CA PHE A 207 22.06 -1.01 -27.83
C PHE A 207 20.82 -0.59 -28.62
N HIS A 208 19.63 -0.71 -28.01
CA HIS A 208 18.36 -0.49 -28.70
C HIS A 208 18.21 0.92 -29.29
N ILE A 209 18.73 1.95 -28.62
CA ILE A 209 18.66 3.35 -29.05
C ILE A 209 19.12 3.58 -30.50
N TYR A 210 20.10 2.82 -31.00
CA TYR A 210 20.54 2.94 -32.38
C TYR A 210 19.45 2.53 -33.37
N TYR A 211 18.83 1.37 -33.17
CA TYR A 211 17.77 0.85 -34.06
C TYR A 211 16.48 1.67 -33.92
N GLN A 212 16.17 2.10 -32.70
CA GLN A 212 15.09 3.04 -32.39
C GLN A 212 15.27 4.38 -33.12
N LEU A 213 16.48 4.94 -33.14
CA LEU A 213 16.77 6.17 -33.88
C LEU A 213 16.59 5.98 -35.40
N LEU A 214 17.11 4.89 -35.97
CA LEU A 214 17.02 4.64 -37.41
C LEU A 214 15.57 4.46 -37.90
N GLU A 215 14.72 3.72 -37.18
CA GLU A 215 13.31 3.49 -37.54
C GLU A 215 12.35 4.60 -37.02
N GLY A 216 12.77 5.35 -36.00
CA GLY A 216 11.95 6.35 -35.29
C GLY A 216 12.10 7.81 -35.73
N ALA A 217 13.28 8.21 -36.25
CA ALA A 217 13.56 9.58 -36.65
C ALA A 217 12.61 10.11 -37.75
N THR A 218 12.23 11.38 -37.64
CA THR A 218 11.49 12.12 -38.67
C THR A 218 12.35 12.35 -39.92
N ALA A 219 11.74 12.76 -41.03
CA ALA A 219 12.47 13.04 -42.27
C ALA A 219 13.53 14.15 -42.11
N GLU A 220 13.21 15.20 -41.34
CA GLU A 220 14.11 16.32 -41.03
C GLU A 220 15.27 15.90 -40.13
N GLU A 221 15.00 15.14 -39.06
CA GLU A 221 16.06 14.54 -38.24
C GLU A 221 16.94 13.60 -39.05
N ARG A 222 16.36 12.83 -39.99
CA ARG A 222 17.13 11.92 -40.85
C ARG A 222 18.10 12.66 -41.77
N GLU A 223 17.68 13.77 -42.36
CA GLU A 223 18.55 14.62 -43.18
C GLU A 223 19.65 15.28 -42.34
N ASN A 224 19.28 15.95 -41.24
CA ASN A 224 20.21 16.67 -40.36
C ASN A 224 21.25 15.76 -39.66
N LEU A 225 20.89 14.51 -39.35
CA LEU A 225 21.77 13.53 -38.69
C LEU A 225 22.47 12.58 -39.67
N GLY A 226 22.20 12.68 -40.98
CA GLY A 226 22.72 11.76 -41.99
C GLY A 226 22.31 10.30 -41.75
N ILE A 227 21.05 10.07 -41.35
CA ILE A 227 20.53 8.74 -41.03
C ILE A 227 20.18 7.97 -42.32
N THR A 228 20.75 6.78 -42.44
CA THR A 228 20.54 5.84 -43.55
C THR A 228 20.06 4.48 -43.03
N THR A 229 20.31 3.38 -43.74
CA THR A 229 19.88 2.03 -43.33
C THR A 229 20.89 1.37 -42.37
N PRO A 230 20.47 0.41 -41.52
CA PRO A 230 21.35 -0.18 -40.51
C PRO A 230 22.62 -0.85 -41.04
N ASP A 231 22.59 -1.34 -42.29
CA ASP A 231 23.69 -2.01 -42.98
C ASP A 231 24.84 -1.06 -43.38
N TYR A 232 24.56 0.24 -43.54
CA TYR A 232 25.58 1.26 -43.82
C TYR A 232 26.53 1.50 -42.63
N TYR A 233 26.10 1.23 -41.38
CA TYR A 233 26.88 1.54 -40.18
C TYR A 233 27.70 0.34 -39.69
N PHE A 234 29.03 0.49 -39.68
CA PHE A 234 29.98 -0.54 -39.23
C PHE A 234 29.71 -1.02 -37.80
N TYR A 235 29.21 -0.16 -36.91
CA TYR A 235 28.85 -0.53 -35.54
C TYR A 235 27.49 -1.26 -35.39
N LEU A 236 26.75 -1.50 -36.48
CA LEU A 236 25.47 -2.20 -36.49
C LEU A 236 25.43 -3.42 -37.44
N ASN A 237 26.25 -3.43 -38.49
CA ASN A 237 26.20 -4.45 -39.54
C ASN A 237 26.98 -5.74 -39.23
N GLN A 238 27.93 -5.72 -38.28
CA GLN A 238 28.80 -6.85 -37.92
C GLN A 238 28.06 -8.16 -37.60
N SER A 239 26.90 -8.08 -36.96
CA SER A 239 26.13 -9.26 -36.53
C SER A 239 25.04 -9.71 -37.52
N ALA A 240 24.81 -8.93 -38.59
CA ALA A 240 23.68 -9.01 -39.52
C ALA A 240 22.27 -9.07 -38.87
N SER A 241 22.14 -8.70 -37.60
CA SER A 241 20.93 -8.87 -36.79
C SER A 241 20.24 -7.54 -36.57
N TYR A 242 19.42 -7.10 -37.52
CA TYR A 242 18.82 -5.75 -37.46
C TYR A 242 17.51 -5.67 -36.68
N LYS A 243 16.62 -6.66 -36.85
CA LYS A 243 15.26 -6.66 -36.25
C LYS A 243 15.10 -7.66 -35.09
N VAL A 244 14.03 -7.47 -34.33
CA VAL A 244 13.57 -8.34 -33.22
C VAL A 244 12.07 -8.56 -33.41
N ASP A 245 11.62 -9.80 -33.37
CA ASP A 245 10.27 -10.18 -33.80
C ASP A 245 9.16 -9.67 -32.86
N ASP A 246 9.49 -9.44 -31.58
CA ASP A 246 8.57 -8.97 -30.53
C ASP A 246 8.68 -7.47 -30.22
N MET A 247 9.38 -6.66 -31.03
CA MET A 247 9.74 -5.27 -30.68
C MET A 247 9.59 -4.31 -31.87
N ASP A 248 8.79 -3.26 -31.69
CA ASP A 248 8.65 -2.16 -32.64
C ASP A 248 9.58 -1.01 -32.22
N ASP A 249 10.80 -1.00 -32.77
CA ASP A 249 11.83 0.01 -32.46
C ASP A 249 11.34 1.46 -32.70
N ARG A 250 10.35 1.68 -33.59
CA ARG A 250 9.77 3.02 -33.85
C ARG A 250 8.83 3.48 -32.75
N VAL A 251 8.03 2.57 -32.18
CA VAL A 251 7.18 2.88 -31.02
C VAL A 251 8.04 3.10 -29.76
N GLU A 252 9.04 2.24 -29.56
CA GLU A 252 10.00 2.34 -28.45
C GLU A 252 10.83 3.64 -28.49
N PHE A 253 11.15 4.18 -29.69
CA PHE A 253 11.74 5.52 -29.82
C PHE A 253 10.82 6.62 -29.27
N GLY A 254 9.52 6.54 -29.60
CA GLY A 254 8.51 7.47 -29.09
C GLY A 254 8.37 7.42 -27.56
N GLU A 255 8.38 6.23 -26.97
CA GLU A 255 8.42 6.08 -25.50
C GLU A 255 9.73 6.60 -24.89
N THR A 256 10.86 6.44 -25.58
CA THR A 256 12.18 6.91 -25.14
C THR A 256 12.27 8.44 -25.10
N ILE A 257 11.79 9.14 -26.14
CA ILE A 257 11.74 10.61 -26.16
C ILE A 257 10.74 11.13 -25.10
N ALA A 258 9.58 10.49 -24.95
CA ALA A 258 8.62 10.83 -23.89
C ALA A 258 9.18 10.59 -22.47
N ALA A 259 10.07 9.61 -22.31
CA ALA A 259 10.80 9.37 -21.07
C ALA A 259 11.87 10.45 -20.80
N MET A 260 12.52 11.01 -21.83
CA MET A 260 13.41 12.16 -21.67
C MET A 260 12.67 13.43 -21.22
N ASP A 261 11.47 13.69 -21.77
CA ASP A 261 10.60 14.79 -21.33
C ASP A 261 10.22 14.66 -19.84
N VAL A 262 9.87 13.45 -19.39
CA VAL A 262 9.53 13.19 -17.98
C VAL A 262 10.76 13.24 -17.06
N ALA A 263 11.94 12.85 -17.56
CA ALA A 263 13.21 13.01 -16.85
C ALA A 263 13.69 14.47 -16.74
N GLY A 264 13.05 15.41 -17.45
CA GLY A 264 13.33 16.83 -17.36
C GLY A 264 14.45 17.34 -18.28
N LEU A 265 14.82 16.59 -19.33
CA LEU A 265 15.75 17.09 -20.36
C LEU A 265 15.04 18.16 -21.21
N SER A 266 15.74 19.25 -21.53
CA SER A 266 15.23 20.23 -22.50
C SER A 266 15.15 19.64 -23.92
N LYS A 267 14.40 20.26 -24.84
CA LYS A 267 14.31 19.77 -26.23
C LYS A 267 15.66 19.90 -26.96
N GLU A 268 16.44 20.91 -26.62
CA GLU A 268 17.81 21.11 -27.07
C GLU A 268 18.73 20.00 -26.54
N GLU A 269 18.63 19.64 -25.25
CA GLU A 269 19.39 18.52 -24.66
C GLU A 269 18.99 17.17 -25.27
N GLN A 270 17.72 16.97 -25.61
CA GLN A 270 17.24 15.76 -26.30
C GLN A 270 17.85 15.63 -27.70
N VAL A 271 17.82 16.71 -28.49
CA VAL A 271 18.46 16.74 -29.82
C VAL A 271 19.97 16.50 -29.70
N LEU A 272 20.66 17.15 -28.75
CA LEU A 272 22.10 16.97 -28.54
C LEU A 272 22.48 15.56 -28.07
N ALA A 273 21.64 14.90 -27.27
CA ALA A 273 21.82 13.50 -26.89
C ALA A 273 21.73 12.56 -28.11
N ILE A 274 20.69 12.75 -28.94
CA ILE A 274 20.48 11.97 -30.17
C ILE A 274 21.57 12.26 -31.22
N GLN A 275 22.03 13.50 -31.31
CA GLN A 275 23.13 13.93 -32.17
C GLN A 275 24.45 13.23 -31.84
N ILE A 276 24.75 12.99 -30.56
CA ILE A 276 25.90 12.18 -30.15
C ILE A 276 25.72 10.70 -30.55
N VAL A 277 24.51 10.14 -30.43
CA VAL A 277 24.22 8.75 -30.88
C VAL A 277 24.46 8.61 -32.39
N ALA A 278 23.98 9.56 -33.20
CA ALA A 278 24.27 9.59 -34.64
C ALA A 278 25.76 9.80 -34.94
N GLY A 279 26.44 10.71 -34.22
CA GLY A 279 27.87 10.95 -34.35
C GLY A 279 28.72 9.70 -34.06
N ILE A 280 28.32 8.88 -33.08
CA ILE A 280 28.97 7.59 -32.79
C ILE A 280 28.79 6.59 -33.93
N LEU A 281 27.61 6.52 -34.55
CA LEU A 281 27.38 5.65 -35.72
C LEU A 281 28.28 6.04 -36.90
N HIS A 282 28.37 7.33 -37.22
CA HIS A 282 29.25 7.81 -38.30
C HIS A 282 30.73 7.66 -37.97
N LEU A 283 31.15 7.84 -36.71
CA LEU A 283 32.53 7.58 -36.27
C LEU A 283 32.97 6.15 -36.61
N GLY A 284 32.09 5.16 -36.51
CA GLY A 284 32.40 3.76 -36.84
C GLY A 284 32.73 3.51 -38.31
N ASN A 285 32.26 4.37 -39.22
CA ASN A 285 32.51 4.25 -40.65
C ASN A 285 33.86 4.83 -41.09
N ILE A 286 34.64 5.42 -40.17
CA ILE A 286 36.01 5.85 -40.45
C ILE A 286 36.90 4.60 -40.59
N VAL A 287 37.40 4.37 -41.82
CA VAL A 287 38.36 3.30 -42.15
C VAL A 287 39.76 3.89 -42.32
N PHE A 288 40.78 3.11 -41.93
CA PHE A 288 42.19 3.50 -42.02
C PHE A 288 42.96 2.59 -42.98
N LYS A 289 43.72 3.19 -43.89
CA LYS A 289 44.65 2.51 -44.81
C LYS A 289 46.09 2.75 -44.38
N GLU A 290 46.97 1.80 -44.65
CA GLU A 290 48.39 1.91 -44.35
C GLU A 290 49.11 2.72 -45.45
N ALA A 291 49.86 3.75 -45.05
CA ALA A 291 50.71 4.53 -45.93
C ALA A 291 52.06 4.77 -45.24
N GLY A 292 53.13 4.18 -45.76
CA GLY A 292 54.48 4.34 -45.22
C GLY A 292 54.64 3.85 -43.77
N ASN A 293 54.01 2.71 -43.43
CA ASN A 293 53.94 2.10 -42.10
C ASN A 293 53.08 2.85 -41.06
N TYR A 294 52.32 3.87 -41.48
CA TYR A 294 51.44 4.66 -40.61
C TYR A 294 49.97 4.63 -41.07
N ALA A 295 49.05 4.88 -40.15
CA ALA A 295 47.64 5.04 -40.45
C ALA A 295 47.37 6.35 -41.20
N THR A 296 46.61 6.25 -42.29
CA THR A 296 45.94 7.39 -42.93
C THR A 296 44.46 7.06 -43.08
N VAL A 297 43.59 8.07 -43.06
CA VAL A 297 42.15 7.86 -43.28
C VAL A 297 41.91 7.48 -44.75
N GLU A 298 41.00 6.55 -45.01
CA GLU A 298 40.78 6.03 -46.37
C GLU A 298 40.12 7.07 -47.28
N SER A 299 38.97 7.62 -46.88
CA SER A 299 38.37 8.84 -47.44
C SER A 299 38.08 9.83 -46.31
N GLU A 300 38.40 11.10 -46.54
CA GLU A 300 38.15 12.18 -45.59
C GLU A 300 36.67 12.59 -45.52
N ASP A 301 35.83 12.16 -46.47
CA ASP A 301 34.38 12.40 -46.47
C ASP A 301 33.71 11.81 -45.22
N PHE A 302 34.16 10.62 -44.78
CA PHE A 302 33.66 9.96 -43.57
C PHE A 302 34.03 10.69 -42.27
N LEU A 303 34.91 11.70 -42.32
CA LEU A 303 35.21 12.56 -41.19
C LEU A 303 34.21 13.73 -41.07
N ALA A 304 33.51 14.11 -42.15
CA ALA A 304 32.68 15.31 -42.19
C ALA A 304 31.45 15.22 -41.28
N PHE A 305 30.68 14.12 -41.35
CA PHE A 305 29.53 13.90 -40.46
C PHE A 305 29.92 13.82 -38.98
N PRO A 306 30.94 13.03 -38.56
CA PRO A 306 31.42 13.04 -37.19
C PRO A 306 31.92 14.41 -36.71
N ALA A 307 32.63 15.16 -37.57
CA ALA A 307 33.11 16.49 -37.26
C ALA A 307 31.94 17.47 -37.00
N TYR A 308 30.97 17.51 -37.91
CA TYR A 308 29.77 18.33 -37.80
C TYR A 308 28.93 17.96 -36.57
N LEU A 309 28.57 16.68 -36.40
CA LEU A 309 27.68 16.23 -35.33
C LEU A 309 28.32 16.37 -33.94
N LEU A 310 29.65 16.28 -33.81
CA LEU A 310 30.35 16.50 -32.55
C LEU A 310 30.84 17.96 -32.36
N GLY A 311 30.59 18.85 -33.33
CA GLY A 311 31.02 20.25 -33.29
C GLY A 311 32.53 20.43 -33.18
N ILE A 312 33.32 19.58 -33.85
CA ILE A 312 34.80 19.57 -33.83
C ILE A 312 35.37 19.80 -35.23
N ASN A 313 36.56 20.38 -35.32
CA ASN A 313 37.26 20.54 -36.59
C ASN A 313 37.72 19.19 -37.18
N GLN A 314 37.49 19.01 -38.48
CA GLN A 314 37.77 17.77 -39.24
C GLN A 314 39.27 17.41 -39.28
N ASP A 315 40.16 18.40 -39.45
CA ASP A 315 41.61 18.17 -39.44
C ASP A 315 42.12 17.68 -38.08
N ARG A 316 41.61 18.25 -36.98
CA ARG A 316 41.91 17.79 -35.61
C ARG A 316 41.38 16.39 -35.34
N LEU A 317 40.19 16.05 -35.85
CA LEU A 317 39.67 14.68 -35.78
C LEU A 317 40.60 13.72 -36.53
N ARG A 318 41.04 14.06 -37.75
CA ARG A 318 42.02 13.26 -38.52
C ARG A 318 43.34 13.09 -37.75
N GLU A 319 43.91 14.20 -37.28
CA GLU A 319 45.17 14.24 -36.53
C GLU A 319 45.09 13.31 -35.30
N LYS A 320 44.16 13.58 -34.37
CA LYS A 320 44.05 12.86 -33.08
C LYS A 320 43.58 11.40 -33.21
N LEU A 321 43.15 10.95 -34.39
CA LEU A 321 42.89 9.54 -34.70
C LEU A 321 44.12 8.81 -35.28
N THR A 322 45.07 9.53 -35.89
CA THR A 322 46.27 8.95 -36.54
C THR A 322 47.59 9.27 -35.85
N SER A 323 47.62 10.23 -34.92
CA SER A 323 48.78 10.57 -34.10
C SER A 323 48.41 10.71 -32.62
N ARG A 324 49.42 10.72 -31.76
CA ARG A 324 49.26 10.75 -30.30
C ARG A 324 50.44 11.43 -29.62
N LYS A 325 50.18 12.25 -28.59
CA LYS A 325 51.23 12.89 -27.79
C LYS A 325 51.74 11.96 -26.70
N MET A 326 53.05 11.78 -26.64
CA MET A 326 53.73 11.00 -25.60
C MET A 326 54.76 11.85 -24.84
N ASP A 327 54.56 11.98 -23.53
CA ASP A 327 55.54 12.56 -22.60
C ASP A 327 56.72 11.59 -22.40
N SER A 328 57.74 11.68 -23.26
CA SER A 328 58.98 10.91 -23.12
C SER A 328 59.82 11.45 -21.96
N LYS A 329 60.31 10.57 -21.08
CA LYS A 329 61.18 10.93 -19.95
C LYS A 329 62.53 10.24 -20.06
N TRP A 330 63.47 10.92 -20.71
CA TRP A 330 64.85 10.46 -20.88
C TRP A 330 65.83 11.42 -20.19
N GLY A 331 66.82 10.88 -19.48
CA GLY A 331 67.88 11.68 -18.84
C GLY A 331 67.41 12.72 -17.80
N GLY A 332 66.18 12.59 -17.27
CA GLY A 332 65.62 13.54 -16.29
C GLY A 332 64.92 14.76 -16.90
N LYS A 333 64.91 14.90 -18.23
CA LYS A 333 64.02 15.83 -18.95
C LYS A 333 62.72 15.13 -19.35
N SER A 334 61.66 15.91 -19.55
CA SER A 334 60.42 15.47 -20.17
C SER A 334 60.22 16.21 -21.50
N GLU A 335 60.15 15.46 -22.59
CA GLU A 335 59.98 15.97 -23.94
C GLU A 335 58.69 15.37 -24.53
N VAL A 336 57.84 16.21 -25.12
CA VAL A 336 56.57 15.78 -25.73
C VAL A 336 56.85 15.42 -27.19
N ILE A 337 56.52 14.20 -27.57
CA ILE A 337 56.74 13.67 -28.92
C ILE A 337 55.39 13.28 -29.52
N ASP A 338 55.08 13.81 -30.71
CA ASP A 338 53.97 13.35 -31.53
C ASP A 338 54.35 12.03 -32.22
N VAL A 339 53.66 10.95 -31.85
CA VAL A 339 53.88 9.59 -32.37
C VAL A 339 52.73 9.23 -33.31
N THR A 340 53.05 8.94 -34.58
CA THR A 340 52.09 8.41 -35.56
C THR A 340 51.74 6.95 -35.26
N LEU A 341 50.46 6.62 -35.41
CA LEU A 341 49.88 5.32 -35.09
C LEU A 341 49.88 4.40 -36.31
N ASN A 342 49.82 3.08 -36.09
CA ASN A 342 49.47 2.12 -37.16
C ASN A 342 47.93 2.00 -37.34
N THR A 343 47.49 1.33 -38.40
CA THR A 343 46.06 1.19 -38.76
C THR A 343 45.20 0.55 -37.66
N GLU A 344 45.76 -0.45 -36.96
CA GLU A 344 45.14 -1.12 -35.81
C GLU A 344 44.97 -0.16 -34.62
N GLN A 345 46.02 0.57 -34.24
CA GLN A 345 46.01 1.56 -33.17
C GLN A 345 45.06 2.74 -33.46
N ALA A 346 44.98 3.20 -34.71
CA ALA A 346 44.03 4.22 -35.14
C ALA A 346 42.57 3.72 -35.02
N SER A 347 42.32 2.46 -35.40
CA SER A 347 41.03 1.79 -35.21
C SER A 347 40.65 1.67 -33.73
N PHE A 348 41.57 1.24 -32.87
CA PHE A 348 41.33 1.23 -31.42
C PHE A 348 41.12 2.64 -30.83
N THR A 349 41.73 3.67 -31.40
CA THR A 349 41.59 5.07 -30.96
C THR A 349 40.21 5.63 -31.32
N ARG A 350 39.72 5.37 -32.55
CA ARG A 350 38.33 5.60 -32.99
C ARG A 350 37.32 4.90 -32.07
N ASP A 351 37.56 3.62 -31.80
CA ASP A 351 36.68 2.81 -30.95
C ASP A 351 36.68 3.27 -29.50
N ALA A 352 37.83 3.71 -28.95
CA ALA A 352 37.94 4.28 -27.61
C ALA A 352 37.14 5.58 -27.47
N LEU A 353 37.16 6.45 -28.49
CA LEU A 353 36.35 7.66 -28.54
C LEU A 353 34.85 7.32 -28.54
N ALA A 354 34.41 6.39 -29.40
CA ALA A 354 33.02 5.93 -29.46
C ALA A 354 32.53 5.34 -28.12
N LYS A 355 33.32 4.44 -27.51
CA LYS A 355 33.05 3.85 -26.18
C LYS A 355 32.93 4.93 -25.09
N ALA A 356 33.75 5.97 -25.15
CA ALA A 356 33.78 7.04 -24.14
C ALA A 356 32.61 8.03 -24.30
N LEU A 357 32.29 8.45 -25.52
CA LEU A 357 31.12 9.30 -25.80
C LEU A 357 29.83 8.63 -25.31
N TYR A 358 29.63 7.35 -25.67
CA TYR A 358 28.44 6.61 -25.27
C TYR A 358 28.31 6.45 -23.75
N ALA A 359 29.40 6.07 -23.07
CA ALA A 359 29.39 5.89 -21.62
C ALA A 359 29.11 7.21 -20.88
N ARG A 360 29.75 8.32 -21.28
CA ARG A 360 29.54 9.63 -20.67
C ARG A 360 28.13 10.19 -20.94
N LEU A 361 27.55 9.90 -22.10
CA LEU A 361 26.15 10.22 -22.39
C LEU A 361 25.20 9.44 -21.48
N PHE A 362 25.42 8.13 -21.31
CA PHE A 362 24.61 7.28 -20.42
C PHE A 362 24.70 7.73 -18.95
N ASP A 363 25.91 8.06 -18.47
CA ASP A 363 26.10 8.59 -17.12
C ASP A 363 25.39 9.95 -16.94
N TYR A 364 25.42 10.84 -17.94
CA TYR A 364 24.63 12.09 -17.93
C TYR A 364 23.11 11.83 -17.89
N LEU A 365 22.57 10.87 -18.65
CA LEU A 365 21.15 10.53 -18.61
C LEU A 365 20.74 10.03 -17.21
N VAL A 366 21.57 9.20 -16.58
CA VAL A 366 21.36 8.73 -15.20
C VAL A 366 21.48 9.89 -14.21
N GLU A 367 22.42 10.82 -14.38
CA GLU A 367 22.50 12.04 -13.57
C GLU A 367 21.26 12.93 -13.68
N THR A 368 20.71 13.13 -14.89
CA THR A 368 19.55 14.01 -15.09
C THR A 368 18.28 13.41 -14.47
N VAL A 369 18.06 12.10 -14.64
CA VAL A 369 17.00 11.38 -13.91
C VAL A 369 17.19 11.49 -12.38
N ASN A 370 18.43 11.41 -11.88
CA ASN A 370 18.73 11.63 -10.46
C ASN A 370 18.42 13.06 -9.99
N LYS A 371 18.76 14.09 -10.77
CA LYS A 371 18.48 15.51 -10.46
C LYS A 371 16.97 15.76 -10.35
N ALA A 372 16.17 15.17 -11.24
CA ALA A 372 14.70 15.26 -11.21
C ALA A 372 14.05 14.63 -9.96
N MET A 373 14.72 13.67 -9.31
CA MET A 373 14.22 12.96 -8.12
C MET A 373 14.92 13.40 -6.80
N GLN A 374 15.77 14.42 -6.83
CA GLN A 374 16.67 14.74 -5.73
C GLN A 374 15.93 15.25 -4.47
N LYS A 375 16.25 14.64 -3.32
CA LYS A 375 15.79 15.07 -1.99
C LYS A 375 16.96 15.67 -1.18
N ALA A 376 16.66 16.64 -0.31
CA ALA A 376 17.67 17.35 0.47
C ALA A 376 18.20 16.57 1.69
N GLN A 377 17.46 15.57 2.18
CA GLN A 377 17.86 14.69 3.29
C GLN A 377 17.30 13.27 3.05
N GLU A 378 18.14 12.25 3.17
CA GLU A 378 17.74 10.85 3.10
C GLU A 378 17.22 10.43 4.50
N GLU A 379 15.99 9.92 4.62
CA GLU A 379 15.42 9.44 5.90
C GLU A 379 15.29 7.91 5.93
N TYR A 380 14.39 7.38 5.10
CA TYR A 380 14.21 5.94 4.87
C TYR A 380 14.33 5.64 3.38
N ASN A 381 14.84 4.45 3.03
CA ASN A 381 14.86 3.98 1.64
C ASN A 381 14.35 2.54 1.46
N ILE A 382 13.86 2.27 0.25
CA ILE A 382 13.66 0.93 -0.29
C ILE A 382 14.54 0.80 -1.54
N GLY A 383 15.60 -0.01 -1.42
CA GLY A 383 16.47 -0.39 -2.52
C GLY A 383 15.90 -1.54 -3.34
N VAL A 384 15.94 -1.44 -4.68
CA VAL A 384 15.62 -2.52 -5.61
C VAL A 384 16.83 -2.72 -6.52
N LEU A 385 17.54 -3.84 -6.36
CA LEU A 385 18.66 -4.22 -7.20
C LEU A 385 18.21 -5.18 -8.31
N ASP A 386 18.20 -4.69 -9.54
CA ASP A 386 18.06 -5.48 -10.76
C ASP A 386 19.40 -5.44 -11.51
N ILE A 387 20.12 -6.56 -11.47
CA ILE A 387 21.43 -6.73 -12.10
C ILE A 387 21.33 -7.76 -13.23
N TYR A 388 22.23 -7.70 -14.22
CA TYR A 388 22.39 -8.76 -15.21
C TYR A 388 22.59 -10.14 -14.55
N GLY A 389 22.23 -11.21 -15.27
CA GLY A 389 22.41 -12.57 -14.76
C GLY A 389 23.88 -13.02 -14.78
N PHE A 390 24.14 -14.21 -14.22
CA PHE A 390 25.37 -14.95 -14.48
C PHE A 390 25.41 -15.36 -15.97
N GLU A 391 26.57 -15.31 -16.62
CA GLU A 391 26.74 -15.58 -18.05
C GLU A 391 27.72 -16.71 -18.34
N ILE A 392 27.29 -17.65 -19.19
CA ILE A 392 28.09 -18.76 -19.70
C ILE A 392 27.79 -18.91 -21.19
N PHE A 393 28.64 -18.36 -22.04
CA PHE A 393 28.59 -18.43 -23.50
C PHE A 393 29.66 -19.38 -24.06
N GLN A 394 29.64 -19.60 -25.39
CA GLN A 394 30.61 -20.46 -26.07
C GLN A 394 32.03 -19.86 -26.08
N LYS A 395 32.15 -18.53 -26.23
CA LYS A 395 33.36 -17.74 -25.95
C LYS A 395 32.98 -16.72 -24.87
N ASN A 396 33.75 -16.64 -23.78
CA ASN A 396 33.52 -15.70 -22.69
C ASN A 396 34.71 -14.72 -22.62
N GLY A 397 34.42 -13.42 -22.69
CA GLY A 397 35.44 -12.36 -22.65
C GLY A 397 35.69 -11.82 -21.25
N PHE A 398 36.39 -10.68 -21.20
CA PHE A 398 36.61 -9.89 -20.00
C PHE A 398 35.29 -9.39 -19.39
N GLU A 399 34.32 -9.08 -20.25
CA GLU A 399 32.97 -8.64 -19.92
C GLU A 399 32.24 -9.71 -19.09
N GLN A 400 32.20 -10.97 -19.56
CA GLN A 400 31.61 -12.09 -18.81
C GLN A 400 32.37 -12.36 -17.50
N PHE A 401 33.70 -12.23 -17.49
CA PHE A 401 34.51 -12.37 -16.28
C PHE A 401 34.12 -11.33 -15.20
N CYS A 402 33.93 -10.07 -15.60
CA CYS A 402 33.46 -9.02 -14.70
C CYS A 402 32.00 -9.18 -14.26
N ILE A 403 31.12 -9.61 -15.16
CA ILE A 403 29.71 -9.93 -14.89
C ILE A 403 29.61 -11.06 -13.85
N ASN A 404 30.39 -12.12 -14.02
CA ASN A 404 30.39 -13.29 -13.15
C ASN A 404 31.06 -13.00 -11.80
N PHE A 405 32.12 -12.18 -11.76
CA PHE A 405 32.71 -11.69 -10.50
C PHE A 405 31.68 -10.97 -9.60
N VAL A 406 30.87 -10.07 -10.16
CA VAL A 406 29.88 -9.34 -9.35
C VAL A 406 28.72 -10.24 -8.91
N ASN A 407 28.31 -11.21 -9.73
CA ASN A 407 27.37 -12.25 -9.31
C ASN A 407 27.95 -13.14 -8.18
N GLU A 408 29.22 -13.54 -8.25
CA GLU A 408 29.93 -14.29 -7.21
C GLU A 408 29.94 -13.51 -5.88
N LYS A 409 30.22 -12.20 -5.93
CA LYS A 409 30.20 -11.30 -4.77
C LYS A 409 28.80 -11.12 -4.18
N LEU A 410 27.75 -11.03 -5.00
CA LEU A 410 26.36 -10.98 -4.51
C LEU A 410 25.95 -12.30 -3.85
N GLN A 411 26.38 -13.44 -4.41
CA GLN A 411 26.15 -14.75 -3.80
C GLN A 411 26.90 -14.88 -2.47
N GLN A 412 28.15 -14.39 -2.36
CA GLN A 412 28.86 -14.31 -1.08
C GLN A 412 28.05 -13.58 -0.01
N ILE A 413 27.48 -12.41 -0.32
CA ILE A 413 26.64 -11.66 0.65
C ILE A 413 25.37 -12.42 1.01
N PHE A 414 24.69 -13.06 0.07
CA PHE A 414 23.53 -13.91 0.37
C PHE A 414 23.91 -15.03 1.35
N ILE A 415 25.02 -15.73 1.11
CA ILE A 415 25.50 -16.83 1.97
C ILE A 415 25.92 -16.30 3.35
N GLU A 416 26.59 -15.15 3.42
CA GLU A 416 27.06 -14.53 4.66
C GLU A 416 25.90 -14.02 5.53
N LEU A 417 24.93 -13.29 4.95
CA LEU A 417 23.78 -12.75 5.67
C LEU A 417 22.68 -13.79 5.94
N THR A 418 22.57 -14.84 5.12
CA THR A 418 21.51 -15.86 5.28
C THR A 418 22.00 -17.09 6.04
N LEU A 419 23.12 -17.69 5.65
CA LEU A 419 23.56 -18.99 6.21
C LEU A 419 24.55 -18.81 7.36
N LYS A 420 25.55 -17.94 7.21
CA LYS A 420 26.59 -17.74 8.25
C LYS A 420 26.01 -17.03 9.47
N ALA A 421 25.38 -15.87 9.29
CA ALA A 421 24.81 -15.09 10.39
C ALA A 421 23.75 -15.86 11.21
N GLU A 422 22.94 -16.71 10.57
CA GLU A 422 21.95 -17.56 11.24
C GLU A 422 22.62 -18.66 12.10
N GLN A 423 23.67 -19.29 11.59
CA GLN A 423 24.43 -20.31 12.32
C GLN A 423 25.22 -19.70 13.49
N GLU A 424 25.82 -18.51 13.29
CA GLU A 424 26.48 -17.75 14.35
C GLU A 424 25.50 -17.31 15.45
N GLU A 425 24.28 -16.89 15.08
CA GLU A 425 23.22 -16.55 16.03
C GLU A 425 22.80 -17.75 16.90
N TYR A 426 22.65 -18.94 16.32
CA TYR A 426 22.34 -20.15 17.08
C TYR A 426 23.47 -20.56 18.05
N VAL A 427 24.74 -20.36 17.67
CA VAL A 427 25.89 -20.58 18.57
C VAL A 427 25.92 -19.55 19.70
N GLN A 428 25.73 -18.26 19.39
CA GLN A 428 25.68 -17.18 20.40
C GLN A 428 24.56 -17.38 21.42
N GLU A 429 23.39 -17.86 20.99
CA GLU A 429 22.22 -18.08 21.83
C GLU A 429 22.18 -19.45 22.52
N GLY A 430 23.12 -20.35 22.23
CA GLY A 430 23.20 -21.68 22.86
C GLY A 430 22.08 -22.63 22.43
N ILE A 431 21.63 -22.50 21.18
CA ILE A 431 20.55 -23.31 20.60
C ILE A 431 21.07 -24.71 20.24
N LYS A 432 20.19 -25.73 20.29
CA LYS A 432 20.51 -27.08 19.82
C LYS A 432 20.17 -27.17 18.34
N TRP A 433 21.20 -27.25 17.51
CA TRP A 433 21.11 -27.28 16.05
C TRP A 433 22.31 -28.07 15.49
N SER A 434 22.27 -28.41 14.21
CA SER A 434 23.34 -29.16 13.52
C SER A 434 24.00 -28.28 12.45
N PRO A 435 25.35 -28.11 12.45
CA PRO A 435 26.08 -27.46 11.37
C PRO A 435 25.65 -27.92 9.98
N ILE A 436 25.40 -26.97 9.08
CA ILE A 436 25.08 -27.25 7.68
C ILE A 436 26.25 -26.74 6.83
N GLU A 437 26.91 -27.67 6.17
CA GLU A 437 27.97 -27.38 5.21
C GLU A 437 27.40 -26.60 4.02
N TYR A 438 28.11 -25.53 3.63
CA TYR A 438 27.77 -24.69 2.49
C TYR A 438 29.06 -24.28 1.78
N PHE A 439 28.99 -24.05 0.47
CA PHE A 439 30.14 -23.56 -0.28
C PHE A 439 30.43 -22.10 0.05
N ASN A 440 31.69 -21.77 0.36
CA ASN A 440 32.09 -20.41 0.71
C ASN A 440 32.65 -19.66 -0.52
N ASN A 441 31.78 -18.93 -1.21
CA ASN A 441 32.10 -18.09 -2.38
C ASN A 441 33.27 -17.12 -2.18
N LYS A 442 33.61 -16.78 -0.93
CA LYS A 442 34.76 -15.91 -0.62
C LYS A 442 36.07 -16.42 -1.21
N VAL A 443 36.27 -17.73 -1.33
CA VAL A 443 37.48 -18.32 -1.96
C VAL A 443 37.60 -17.91 -3.43
N VAL A 444 36.50 -17.93 -4.18
CA VAL A 444 36.45 -17.50 -5.59
C VAL A 444 36.54 -15.98 -5.71
N CYS A 445 35.93 -15.24 -4.77
CA CYS A 445 36.04 -13.79 -4.72
C CYS A 445 37.48 -13.34 -4.48
N ASP A 446 38.18 -13.93 -3.51
CA ASP A 446 39.58 -13.63 -3.18
C ASP A 446 40.53 -14.06 -4.32
N LEU A 447 40.30 -15.20 -4.98
CA LEU A 447 41.01 -15.59 -6.21
C LEU A 447 40.95 -14.51 -7.29
N ILE A 448 39.79 -13.86 -7.45
CA ILE A 448 39.62 -12.81 -8.47
C ILE A 448 40.20 -11.47 -7.99
N GLU A 449 39.93 -11.06 -6.76
CA GLU A 449 40.13 -9.67 -6.30
C GLU A 449 41.28 -9.45 -5.30
N SER A 450 41.98 -10.49 -4.82
CA SER A 450 43.03 -10.36 -3.79
C SER A 450 44.10 -9.34 -4.17
N LYS A 451 44.47 -8.49 -3.19
CA LYS A 451 45.65 -7.61 -3.22
C LYS A 451 46.78 -8.11 -2.31
N LEU A 452 46.59 -9.26 -1.65
CA LEU A 452 47.57 -9.87 -0.76
C LEU A 452 48.45 -10.87 -1.54
N LYS A 453 49.22 -11.71 -0.86
CA LYS A 453 49.88 -12.87 -1.48
C LYS A 453 49.08 -14.15 -1.15
N PRO A 454 48.72 -14.98 -2.14
CA PRO A 454 48.87 -14.76 -3.59
C PRO A 454 47.95 -13.62 -4.11
N PRO A 455 48.39 -12.88 -5.15
CA PRO A 455 47.59 -11.84 -5.77
C PRO A 455 46.47 -12.44 -6.63
N GLY A 456 45.31 -11.79 -6.64
CA GLY A 456 44.17 -12.23 -7.44
C GLY A 456 44.28 -11.84 -8.91
N ILE A 457 43.46 -12.48 -9.75
CA ILE A 457 43.45 -12.33 -11.22
C ILE A 457 43.45 -10.85 -11.65
N MET A 458 42.59 -10.01 -11.06
CA MET A 458 42.51 -8.58 -11.39
C MET A 458 43.81 -7.82 -11.08
N SER A 459 44.50 -8.16 -9.99
CA SER A 459 45.76 -7.50 -9.60
C SER A 459 46.92 -7.92 -10.53
N ILE A 460 46.91 -9.16 -11.03
CA ILE A 460 47.88 -9.64 -12.02
C ILE A 460 47.61 -8.99 -13.38
N LEU A 461 46.34 -8.89 -13.77
CA LEU A 461 45.89 -8.23 -15.00
C LEU A 461 46.26 -6.74 -15.02
N ASP A 462 46.03 -6.01 -13.93
CA ASP A 462 46.42 -4.60 -13.79
C ASP A 462 47.95 -4.42 -13.89
N ASP A 463 48.76 -5.32 -13.31
CA ASP A 463 50.22 -5.31 -13.41
C ASP A 463 50.71 -5.56 -14.85
N VAL A 464 50.17 -6.56 -15.55
CA VAL A 464 50.51 -6.81 -16.97
C VAL A 464 50.16 -5.59 -17.83
N CYS A 465 48.97 -5.02 -17.65
CA CYS A 465 48.51 -3.84 -18.38
C CYS A 465 49.46 -2.65 -18.23
N ALA A 466 50.02 -2.46 -17.03
CA ALA A 466 50.96 -1.39 -16.67
C ALA A 466 52.44 -1.68 -16.99
N THR A 467 52.84 -2.95 -17.14
CA THR A 467 54.20 -3.30 -17.58
C THR A 467 54.35 -3.29 -19.11
N MET A 468 53.35 -3.77 -19.85
CA MET A 468 53.42 -3.97 -21.31
C MET A 468 52.97 -2.74 -22.12
N HIS A 469 53.36 -1.53 -21.70
CA HIS A 469 52.92 -0.28 -22.35
C HIS A 469 53.45 -0.07 -23.78
N ALA A 470 54.52 -0.76 -24.19
CA ALA A 470 55.26 -0.46 -25.43
C ALA A 470 55.17 -1.52 -26.54
N LYS A 471 54.49 -2.67 -26.33
CA LYS A 471 54.25 -3.70 -27.34
C LYS A 471 52.87 -4.32 -27.14
N GLY A 472 52.06 -4.37 -28.20
CA GLY A 472 50.72 -4.98 -28.17
C GLY A 472 50.78 -6.51 -28.21
N GLU A 473 51.58 -7.03 -29.14
CA GLU A 473 51.78 -8.47 -29.33
C GLU A 473 52.27 -9.17 -28.04
N GLY A 474 51.57 -10.24 -27.66
CA GLY A 474 51.97 -11.10 -26.53
C GLY A 474 51.57 -10.63 -25.13
N ALA A 475 50.87 -9.49 -24.97
CA ALA A 475 50.42 -9.03 -23.65
C ALA A 475 49.50 -10.05 -22.95
N ASP A 476 48.50 -10.58 -23.66
CA ASP A 476 47.56 -11.57 -23.12
C ASP A 476 48.20 -12.96 -22.91
N GLN A 477 49.24 -13.31 -23.67
CA GLN A 477 50.06 -14.51 -23.40
C GLN A 477 50.91 -14.33 -22.14
N THR A 478 51.46 -13.12 -21.93
CA THR A 478 52.21 -12.76 -20.71
C THR A 478 51.31 -12.79 -19.48
N LEU A 479 50.04 -12.36 -19.63
CA LEU A 479 49.00 -12.52 -18.61
C LEU A 479 48.78 -13.99 -18.27
N LEU A 480 48.51 -14.84 -19.27
CA LEU A 480 48.33 -16.28 -19.06
C LEU A 480 49.50 -16.93 -18.32
N GLN A 481 50.74 -16.59 -18.69
CA GLN A 481 51.95 -17.04 -18.01
C GLN A 481 52.02 -16.57 -16.55
N LYS A 482 51.81 -15.27 -16.26
CA LYS A 482 51.81 -14.75 -14.88
C LYS A 482 50.69 -15.38 -14.03
N LEU A 483 49.51 -15.61 -14.60
CA LEU A 483 48.40 -16.28 -13.91
C LEU A 483 48.81 -17.72 -13.52
N GLN A 484 49.33 -18.51 -14.47
CA GLN A 484 49.77 -19.88 -14.17
C GLN A 484 50.91 -19.92 -13.14
N MET A 485 51.83 -18.96 -13.16
CA MET A 485 52.91 -18.85 -12.16
C MET A 485 52.43 -18.44 -10.76
N ALA A 486 51.40 -17.58 -10.65
CA ALA A 486 50.98 -16.98 -9.39
C ALA A 486 49.81 -17.70 -8.70
N ILE A 487 48.91 -18.32 -9.47
CA ILE A 487 47.66 -18.95 -8.98
C ILE A 487 47.37 -20.32 -9.63
N GLY A 488 48.27 -20.85 -10.46
CA GLY A 488 48.09 -22.13 -11.18
C GLY A 488 47.94 -23.40 -10.32
N THR A 489 48.08 -23.29 -9.00
CA THR A 489 47.86 -24.37 -8.01
C THR A 489 46.55 -24.23 -7.22
N HIS A 490 45.75 -23.20 -7.49
CA HIS A 490 44.52 -22.91 -6.75
C HIS A 490 43.34 -23.75 -7.26
N GLU A 491 42.64 -24.47 -6.38
CA GLU A 491 41.56 -25.42 -6.71
C GLU A 491 40.47 -24.87 -7.64
N HIS A 492 40.13 -23.58 -7.50
CA HIS A 492 39.12 -22.92 -8.33
C HIS A 492 39.65 -22.35 -9.68
N PHE A 493 40.89 -22.62 -10.06
CA PHE A 493 41.54 -22.10 -11.26
C PHE A 493 42.19 -23.24 -12.08
N ASN A 494 42.05 -23.19 -13.41
CA ASN A 494 42.85 -23.96 -14.35
C ASN A 494 43.26 -23.07 -15.54
N SER A 495 44.39 -23.34 -16.17
CA SER A 495 44.80 -22.71 -17.44
C SER A 495 44.73 -23.67 -18.62
N TRP A 496 44.61 -23.13 -19.82
CA TRP A 496 44.79 -23.84 -21.10
C TRP A 496 45.43 -22.89 -22.13
N ASN A 497 45.82 -23.40 -23.30
CA ASN A 497 46.62 -22.64 -24.28
C ASN A 497 45.99 -21.33 -24.81
N LYS A 498 44.69 -21.10 -24.57
CA LYS A 498 43.95 -19.89 -24.99
C LYS A 498 43.32 -19.10 -23.82
N GLY A 499 43.73 -19.32 -22.57
CA GLY A 499 43.16 -18.60 -21.42
C GLY A 499 42.98 -19.45 -20.17
N PHE A 500 41.87 -19.29 -19.47
CA PHE A 500 41.69 -19.89 -18.14
C PHE A 500 40.24 -20.27 -17.82
N VAL A 501 40.08 -21.19 -16.88
CA VAL A 501 38.79 -21.68 -16.37
C VAL A 501 38.68 -21.35 -14.90
N ILE A 502 37.57 -20.75 -14.49
CA ILE A 502 37.22 -20.55 -13.08
C ILE A 502 36.09 -21.50 -12.69
N HIS A 503 36.24 -22.15 -11.53
CA HIS A 503 35.18 -22.91 -10.88
C HIS A 503 34.31 -21.96 -10.04
N HIS A 504 33.33 -21.32 -10.69
CA HIS A 504 32.35 -20.43 -10.06
C HIS A 504 31.23 -21.23 -9.37
N TYR A 505 30.43 -20.54 -8.54
CA TYR A 505 29.25 -21.14 -7.92
C TYR A 505 28.19 -21.66 -8.92
N ALA A 506 28.16 -21.08 -10.14
CA ALA A 506 27.31 -21.51 -11.24
C ALA A 506 28.02 -22.40 -12.28
N GLY A 507 29.09 -23.08 -11.86
CA GLY A 507 29.79 -24.08 -12.64
C GLY A 507 31.13 -23.61 -13.23
N LYS A 508 31.65 -24.38 -14.18
CA LYS A 508 32.95 -24.11 -14.80
C LYS A 508 32.78 -23.13 -15.96
N VAL A 509 33.44 -21.97 -15.89
CA VAL A 509 33.41 -20.97 -16.98
C VAL A 509 34.80 -20.83 -17.56
N SER A 510 34.93 -21.11 -18.86
CA SER A 510 36.16 -20.93 -19.65
C SER A 510 36.18 -19.55 -20.30
N TYR A 511 37.16 -18.74 -19.93
CA TYR A 511 37.43 -17.41 -20.48
C TYR A 511 38.56 -17.49 -21.51
N ASP A 512 38.35 -16.85 -22.66
CA ASP A 512 39.38 -16.66 -23.68
C ASP A 512 40.18 -15.40 -23.33
N VAL A 513 41.51 -15.51 -23.28
CA VAL A 513 42.38 -14.39 -22.85
C VAL A 513 42.57 -13.34 -23.95
N ASP A 514 42.16 -13.64 -25.18
CA ASP A 514 42.15 -12.79 -26.37
C ASP A 514 41.54 -11.38 -26.11
N GLY A 515 42.39 -10.36 -25.98
CA GLY A 515 42.04 -8.97 -25.72
C GLY A 515 41.67 -8.64 -24.27
N PHE A 516 42.09 -9.43 -23.28
CA PHE A 516 41.86 -9.12 -21.86
C PHE A 516 42.62 -7.85 -21.43
N CYS A 517 43.89 -7.72 -21.80
CA CYS A 517 44.73 -6.58 -21.43
C CYS A 517 44.33 -5.29 -22.13
N GLU A 518 43.80 -5.35 -23.36
CA GLU A 518 43.27 -4.18 -24.08
C GLU A 518 42.00 -3.66 -23.39
N ARG A 519 40.99 -4.52 -23.23
CA ARG A 519 39.72 -4.18 -22.55
C ARG A 519 39.94 -3.69 -21.12
N ASN A 520 40.89 -4.28 -20.38
CA ASN A 520 41.17 -3.86 -19.01
C ASN A 520 41.80 -2.46 -18.91
N ARG A 521 42.52 -1.99 -19.92
CA ARG A 521 43.17 -0.67 -19.87
C ARG A 521 42.13 0.44 -19.68
N ASP A 522 41.04 0.44 -20.43
CA ASP A 522 39.95 1.44 -20.35
C ASP A 522 40.47 2.90 -20.30
N VAL A 523 41.58 3.15 -21.00
CA VAL A 523 42.25 4.45 -21.08
C VAL A 523 41.78 5.17 -22.34
N LEU A 524 40.90 6.15 -22.17
CA LEU A 524 40.77 7.23 -23.15
C LEU A 524 42.05 8.06 -23.09
N PHE A 525 42.69 8.31 -24.24
CA PHE A 525 43.93 9.09 -24.29
C PHE A 525 43.64 10.58 -24.12
N ASN A 526 44.56 11.31 -23.47
CA ASN A 526 44.43 12.76 -23.24
C ASN A 526 44.16 13.52 -24.55
N ASP A 527 44.78 13.11 -25.65
CA ASP A 527 44.54 13.63 -27.01
C ASP A 527 43.06 13.63 -27.43
N LEU A 528 42.29 12.62 -27.02
CA LEU A 528 40.85 12.51 -27.31
C LEU A 528 40.00 13.33 -26.33
N ILE A 529 40.50 13.56 -25.10
CA ILE A 529 39.89 14.48 -24.15
C ILE A 529 40.06 15.92 -24.65
N GLU A 530 41.27 16.31 -25.09
CA GLU A 530 41.56 17.60 -25.73
C GLU A 530 40.65 17.83 -26.96
N LEU A 531 40.48 16.82 -27.81
CA LEU A 531 39.63 16.89 -28.99
C LEU A 531 38.17 17.23 -28.62
N MET A 532 37.58 16.51 -27.66
CA MET A 532 36.21 16.73 -27.20
C MET A 532 36.05 18.02 -26.40
N GLN A 533 37.07 18.43 -25.64
CA GLN A 533 37.11 19.73 -24.96
C GLN A 533 37.16 20.90 -25.95
N SER A 534 37.69 20.67 -27.16
CA SER A 534 37.70 21.66 -28.25
C SER A 534 36.39 21.72 -29.07
N SER A 535 35.35 21.00 -28.66
CA SER A 535 34.01 21.08 -29.28
C SER A 535 33.37 22.46 -29.07
N GLU A 536 32.74 22.95 -30.13
CA GLU A 536 31.88 24.14 -30.12
C GLU A 536 30.61 23.93 -29.28
N LEU A 537 30.17 22.67 -29.11
CA LEU A 537 28.97 22.29 -28.37
C LEU A 537 29.28 22.19 -26.86
N PRO A 538 28.77 23.11 -26.01
CA PRO A 538 29.03 23.07 -24.56
C PRO A 538 28.58 21.76 -23.93
N PHE A 539 27.47 21.20 -24.41
CA PHE A 539 26.92 19.93 -23.95
C PHE A 539 27.87 18.74 -24.08
N ILE A 540 28.79 18.74 -25.07
CA ILE A 540 29.84 17.72 -25.20
C ILE A 540 30.98 18.04 -24.25
N ARG A 541 31.51 19.27 -24.28
CA ARG A 541 32.63 19.71 -23.42
C ARG A 541 32.36 19.48 -21.94
N ASP A 542 31.14 19.73 -21.48
CA ASP A 542 30.70 19.51 -20.09
C ASP A 542 30.69 18.02 -19.66
N ARG A 543 30.87 17.07 -20.59
CA ARG A 543 31.06 15.64 -20.29
C ARG A 543 32.53 15.23 -20.26
N PHE A 544 33.45 16.11 -20.62
CA PHE A 544 34.90 15.92 -20.55
C PHE A 544 35.54 16.98 -19.61
N PRO A 545 35.18 16.99 -18.31
CA PRO A 545 35.65 18.00 -17.35
C PRO A 545 37.09 17.80 -16.85
N GLU A 546 37.82 16.77 -17.32
CA GLU A 546 39.14 16.41 -16.82
C GLU A 546 40.18 17.54 -16.98
N ASN A 547 40.83 17.92 -15.88
CA ASN A 547 41.91 18.91 -15.89
C ASN A 547 43.25 18.22 -16.16
N LEU A 548 43.64 18.22 -17.45
CA LEU A 548 44.81 17.52 -17.95
C LEU A 548 46.16 17.99 -17.39
N ASP A 549 46.24 19.17 -16.76
CA ASP A 549 47.47 19.65 -16.09
C ASP A 549 47.57 19.18 -14.64
N ALA A 550 46.45 19.04 -13.94
CA ALA A 550 46.42 18.59 -12.55
C ALA A 550 46.67 17.08 -12.39
N GLU A 551 46.15 16.26 -13.31
CA GLU A 551 46.06 14.80 -13.13
C GLU A 551 47.30 13.99 -13.57
N LYS A 552 48.33 14.62 -14.15
CA LYS A 552 49.57 13.97 -14.68
C LYS A 552 50.45 13.22 -13.65
N LYS A 553 49.95 12.97 -12.44
CA LYS A 553 50.68 12.33 -11.31
C LYS A 553 50.08 11.00 -10.82
N GLY A 554 48.98 10.53 -11.40
CA GLY A 554 48.39 9.22 -11.09
C GLY A 554 48.82 8.10 -12.05
N ARG A 555 48.72 6.83 -11.62
CA ARG A 555 48.54 5.71 -12.57
C ARG A 555 47.09 5.76 -13.08
N PRO A 556 46.81 5.60 -14.39
CA PRO A 556 45.45 5.57 -14.90
C PRO A 556 44.66 4.39 -14.30
N SER A 557 43.37 4.59 -14.06
CA SER A 557 42.50 3.56 -13.49
C SER A 557 41.99 2.59 -14.56
N THR A 558 42.32 1.32 -14.39
CA THR A 558 41.88 0.21 -15.25
C THR A 558 40.40 -0.11 -15.05
N ALA A 559 39.79 -0.80 -16.00
CA ALA A 559 38.44 -1.34 -15.86
C ALA A 559 38.32 -2.20 -14.59
N SER A 560 39.21 -3.18 -14.37
CA SER A 560 39.17 -4.03 -13.16
C SER A 560 39.20 -3.23 -11.87
N SER A 561 40.00 -2.16 -11.80
CA SER A 561 40.04 -1.29 -10.62
C SER A 561 38.72 -0.53 -10.38
N LYS A 562 38.08 -0.01 -11.44
CA LYS A 562 36.77 0.66 -11.41
C LYS A 562 35.66 -0.32 -11.01
N ILE A 563 35.65 -1.50 -11.65
CA ILE A 563 34.67 -2.57 -11.46
C ILE A 563 34.73 -3.12 -10.03
N LYS A 564 35.94 -3.42 -9.52
CA LYS A 564 36.16 -3.84 -8.14
C LYS A 564 35.73 -2.77 -7.14
N LYS A 565 35.96 -1.48 -7.42
CA LYS A 565 35.47 -0.38 -6.57
C LYS A 565 33.95 -0.34 -6.56
N GLN A 566 33.30 -0.26 -7.73
CA GLN A 566 31.84 -0.23 -7.87
C GLN A 566 31.16 -1.41 -7.17
N ALA A 567 31.68 -2.63 -7.32
CA ALA A 567 31.14 -3.81 -6.67
C ALA A 567 31.21 -3.73 -5.13
N ASN A 568 32.34 -3.29 -4.58
CA ASN A 568 32.50 -3.16 -3.12
C ASN A 568 31.73 -1.94 -2.54
N ASP A 569 31.58 -0.85 -3.31
CA ASP A 569 30.73 0.29 -2.95
C ASP A 569 29.24 -0.11 -2.91
N LEU A 570 28.75 -0.89 -3.89
CA LEU A 570 27.41 -1.49 -3.89
C LEU A 570 27.20 -2.38 -2.64
N MET A 571 28.16 -3.26 -2.35
CA MET A 571 28.10 -4.13 -1.18
C MET A 571 28.02 -3.32 0.13
N SER A 572 28.77 -2.22 0.24
CA SER A 572 28.70 -1.32 1.40
C SER A 572 27.33 -0.63 1.57
N ARG A 573 26.54 -0.46 0.50
CA ARG A 573 25.16 0.04 0.59
C ARG A 573 24.17 -1.07 0.99
N LEU A 574 24.26 -2.23 0.35
CA LEU A 574 23.38 -3.37 0.64
C LEU A 574 23.49 -3.80 2.12
N MET A 575 24.70 -3.84 2.67
CA MET A 575 24.97 -4.18 4.08
C MET A 575 24.44 -3.15 5.11
N LYS A 576 23.90 -2.00 4.67
CA LYS A 576 23.26 -0.98 5.54
C LYS A 576 21.73 -1.10 5.56
N CYS A 577 21.17 -2.07 4.83
CA CYS A 577 19.74 -2.26 4.66
C CYS A 577 19.36 -3.69 5.07
N THR A 578 18.13 -3.89 5.54
CA THR A 578 17.58 -5.22 5.81
C THR A 578 17.23 -5.90 4.47
N PRO A 579 17.86 -7.04 4.11
CA PRO A 579 17.79 -7.59 2.76
C PRO A 579 16.66 -8.61 2.57
N HIS A 580 16.03 -8.52 1.40
CA HIS A 580 15.02 -9.45 0.88
C HIS A 580 15.54 -10.04 -0.43
N TYR A 581 15.12 -11.25 -0.80
CA TYR A 581 15.72 -11.98 -1.92
C TYR A 581 14.68 -12.56 -2.88
N ILE A 582 14.89 -12.31 -4.18
CA ILE A 582 14.14 -12.97 -5.25
C ILE A 582 15.10 -13.78 -6.12
N ARG A 583 14.79 -15.06 -6.30
CA ARG A 583 15.50 -15.98 -7.20
C ARG A 583 14.62 -16.29 -8.41
N CYS A 584 15.00 -15.73 -9.55
CA CYS A 584 14.32 -15.87 -10.82
C CYS A 584 14.84 -17.11 -11.58
N ILE A 585 13.93 -17.92 -12.11
CA ILE A 585 14.21 -19.16 -12.85
C ILE A 585 13.63 -19.04 -14.26
N LYS A 586 14.42 -19.43 -15.27
CA LYS A 586 14.01 -19.56 -16.66
C LYS A 586 13.60 -21.02 -16.93
N PRO A 587 12.33 -21.32 -17.26
CA PRO A 587 11.87 -22.72 -17.39
C PRO A 587 12.30 -23.42 -18.68
N ASN A 588 12.61 -22.67 -19.75
CA ASN A 588 13.01 -23.20 -21.05
C ASN A 588 13.86 -22.17 -21.83
N GLU A 589 14.69 -22.61 -22.77
CA GLU A 589 15.36 -21.72 -23.73
C GLU A 589 14.48 -21.29 -24.91
N THR A 590 13.35 -21.97 -25.17
CA THR A 590 12.46 -21.70 -26.31
C THR A 590 11.68 -20.39 -26.21
N LYS A 591 11.65 -19.77 -25.02
CA LYS A 591 10.86 -18.57 -24.67
C LYS A 591 9.34 -18.80 -24.76
N ARG A 592 8.87 -20.05 -24.62
CA ARG A 592 7.46 -20.41 -24.74
C ARG A 592 6.78 -20.60 -23.38
N ALA A 593 5.51 -20.24 -23.28
CA ALA A 593 4.69 -20.55 -22.11
C ALA A 593 4.31 -22.05 -22.07
N HIS A 594 4.21 -22.61 -20.86
CA HIS A 594 3.98 -24.04 -20.58
C HIS A 594 5.03 -25.01 -21.15
N ASP A 595 6.24 -24.54 -21.45
CA ASP A 595 7.38 -25.38 -21.85
C ASP A 595 8.42 -25.48 -20.71
N TRP A 596 9.09 -26.62 -20.57
CA TRP A 596 9.90 -26.97 -19.38
C TRP A 596 11.11 -27.86 -19.69
N GLU A 597 12.31 -27.28 -19.67
CA GLU A 597 13.59 -27.97 -19.87
C GLU A 597 14.17 -28.41 -18.51
N GLU A 598 13.81 -29.63 -18.09
CA GLU A 598 14.02 -30.10 -16.71
C GLU A 598 15.49 -30.09 -16.25
N SER A 599 16.42 -30.39 -17.16
CA SER A 599 17.87 -30.30 -16.92
C SER A 599 18.36 -28.88 -16.64
N ARG A 600 17.78 -27.86 -17.30
CA ARG A 600 18.12 -26.44 -17.06
C ARG A 600 17.56 -25.96 -15.74
N VAL A 601 16.33 -26.34 -15.41
CA VAL A 601 15.75 -25.95 -14.13
C VAL A 601 16.48 -26.65 -12.98
N LYS A 602 16.89 -27.91 -13.15
CA LYS A 602 17.75 -28.60 -12.18
C LYS A 602 19.10 -27.87 -11.99
N HIS A 603 19.81 -27.52 -13.06
CA HIS A 603 21.04 -26.74 -12.98
C HIS A 603 20.84 -25.39 -12.26
N GLN A 604 19.73 -24.69 -12.51
CA GLN A 604 19.37 -23.46 -11.80
C GLN A 604 19.06 -23.69 -10.30
N VAL A 605 18.34 -24.76 -9.96
CA VAL A 605 18.08 -25.16 -8.56
C VAL A 605 19.39 -25.44 -7.80
N GLU A 606 20.35 -26.09 -8.47
CA GLU A 606 21.70 -26.36 -7.95
C GLU A 606 22.48 -25.06 -7.71
N TYR A 607 22.75 -24.24 -8.73
CA TYR A 607 23.64 -23.08 -8.55
C TYR A 607 23.02 -21.95 -7.73
N LEU A 608 21.70 -21.78 -7.74
CA LEU A 608 21.04 -20.79 -6.86
C LEU A 608 21.11 -21.21 -5.38
N GLY A 609 21.54 -22.44 -5.08
CA GLY A 609 21.70 -22.99 -3.74
C GLY A 609 20.35 -23.22 -3.04
N LEU A 610 19.29 -23.52 -3.79
CA LEU A 610 17.93 -23.58 -3.25
C LEU A 610 17.78 -24.76 -2.28
N ARG A 611 18.43 -25.89 -2.57
CA ARG A 611 18.47 -27.08 -1.71
C ARG A 611 19.11 -26.76 -0.35
N GLU A 612 20.24 -26.06 -0.36
CA GLU A 612 20.98 -25.62 0.83
C GLU A 612 20.18 -24.59 1.62
N ASN A 613 19.51 -23.66 0.92
CA ASN A 613 18.65 -22.67 1.55
C ASN A 613 17.45 -23.31 2.26
N ILE A 614 16.78 -24.28 1.62
CA ILE A 614 15.71 -25.08 2.25
C ILE A 614 16.25 -25.84 3.46
N ARG A 615 17.43 -26.48 3.36
CA ARG A 615 18.05 -27.19 4.49
C ARG A 615 18.28 -26.27 5.69
N VAL A 616 18.87 -25.09 5.50
CA VAL A 616 19.13 -24.14 6.59
C VAL A 616 17.84 -23.57 7.16
N ARG A 617 16.87 -23.15 6.33
CA ARG A 617 15.59 -22.63 6.81
C ARG A 617 14.74 -23.66 7.56
N ARG A 618 14.86 -24.96 7.22
CA ARG A 618 14.11 -26.06 7.88
C ARG A 618 14.80 -26.62 9.12
N ALA A 619 16.14 -26.61 9.18
CA ALA A 619 16.89 -26.98 10.38
C ALA A 619 16.94 -25.84 11.41
N GLY A 620 16.78 -24.59 10.95
CA GLY A 620 16.58 -23.42 11.78
C GLY A 620 15.19 -23.35 12.41
N TYR A 621 14.90 -22.20 13.00
CA TYR A 621 13.65 -21.89 13.67
C TYR A 621 12.91 -20.80 12.89
N ALA A 622 11.71 -21.11 12.37
CA ALA A 622 10.93 -20.23 11.51
C ALA A 622 10.65 -18.84 12.09
N TYR A 623 10.68 -18.68 13.42
CA TYR A 623 10.55 -17.38 14.07
C TYR A 623 11.50 -17.24 15.25
N ARG A 624 12.09 -16.04 15.40
CA ARG A 624 12.92 -15.69 16.54
C ARG A 624 12.79 -14.22 16.93
N ARG A 625 12.75 -13.94 18.25
CA ARG A 625 12.65 -12.56 18.76
C ARG A 625 13.23 -12.44 20.19
N VAL A 626 13.85 -11.30 20.50
CA VAL A 626 14.37 -10.98 21.84
C VAL A 626 13.24 -11.04 22.87
N PHE A 627 13.46 -11.64 24.05
CA PHE A 627 12.42 -11.88 25.05
C PHE A 627 11.60 -10.62 25.38
N LYS A 628 12.26 -9.47 25.63
CA LYS A 628 11.60 -8.16 25.79
C LYS A 628 10.67 -7.76 24.65
N LYS A 629 11.13 -7.82 23.39
CA LYS A 629 10.32 -7.50 22.18
C LYS A 629 9.16 -8.50 22.01
N PHE A 630 9.34 -9.76 22.41
CA PHE A 630 8.28 -10.79 22.41
C PHE A 630 7.22 -10.51 23.47
N LEU A 631 7.64 -10.28 24.72
CA LEU A 631 6.77 -9.92 25.84
C LEU A 631 5.92 -8.70 25.52
N GLN A 632 6.51 -7.62 25.01
CA GLN A 632 5.78 -6.40 24.64
C GLN A 632 4.69 -6.66 23.58
N ARG A 633 4.93 -7.57 22.61
CA ARG A 633 3.94 -7.91 21.57
C ARG A 633 2.79 -8.76 22.12
N TYR A 634 3.11 -9.78 22.92
CA TYR A 634 2.17 -10.83 23.33
C TYR A 634 1.64 -10.69 24.77
N ALA A 635 2.05 -9.67 25.53
CA ALA A 635 1.59 -9.39 26.89
C ALA A 635 0.06 -9.30 27.04
N ILE A 636 -0.66 -8.99 25.95
CA ILE A 636 -2.12 -8.89 25.88
C ILE A 636 -2.84 -10.26 25.98
N LEU A 637 -2.13 -11.38 25.85
CA LEU A 637 -2.72 -12.73 25.91
C LEU A 637 -3.21 -13.10 27.31
N THR A 638 -2.47 -12.76 28.37
CA THR A 638 -2.80 -13.11 29.77
C THR A 638 -2.96 -11.86 30.64
N LYS A 639 -3.61 -11.98 31.80
CA LYS A 639 -3.77 -10.85 32.73
C LYS A 639 -2.50 -10.58 33.53
N GLU A 640 -1.68 -11.60 33.66
CA GLU A 640 -0.46 -11.68 34.47
C GLU A 640 0.72 -11.04 33.73
N SER A 641 0.70 -11.09 32.39
CA SER A 641 1.64 -10.37 31.51
C SER A 641 1.24 -8.93 31.20
N TRP A 642 -0.05 -8.57 31.34
CA TRP A 642 -0.58 -7.26 30.99
C TRP A 642 -0.59 -6.27 32.17
N PRO A 643 -0.23 -4.98 31.99
CA PRO A 643 0.34 -4.36 30.78
C PRO A 643 1.86 -4.52 30.66
N LEU A 644 2.53 -5.03 31.70
CA LEU A 644 3.97 -5.22 31.74
C LEU A 644 4.31 -6.39 32.68
N TRP A 645 5.06 -7.38 32.18
CA TRP A 645 5.61 -8.46 32.97
C TRP A 645 6.64 -7.93 33.99
N ARG A 646 6.65 -8.48 35.21
CA ARG A 646 7.47 -8.00 36.34
C ARG A 646 8.54 -8.98 36.83
N GLY A 647 8.60 -10.19 36.26
CA GLY A 647 9.62 -11.19 36.58
C GLY A 647 10.75 -11.22 35.55
N GLU A 648 11.60 -12.25 35.64
CA GLU A 648 12.59 -12.56 34.61
C GLU A 648 11.92 -12.71 33.23
N GLU A 649 12.51 -12.14 32.18
CA GLU A 649 11.89 -12.11 30.84
C GLU A 649 11.64 -13.53 30.29
N LYS A 650 12.59 -14.46 30.49
CA LYS A 650 12.52 -15.85 30.04
C LYS A 650 11.34 -16.61 30.65
N GLN A 651 11.00 -16.35 31.93
CA GLN A 651 9.83 -16.94 32.59
C GLN A 651 8.52 -16.35 32.06
N GLY A 652 8.49 -15.07 31.72
CA GLY A 652 7.32 -14.43 31.13
C GLY A 652 7.00 -14.98 29.74
N VAL A 653 8.03 -15.24 28.93
CA VAL A 653 7.88 -15.91 27.64
C VAL A 653 7.37 -17.34 27.84
N LEU A 654 7.97 -18.11 28.76
CA LEU A 654 7.52 -19.47 29.10
C LEU A 654 6.05 -19.51 29.56
N HIS A 655 5.61 -18.53 30.35
CA HIS A 655 4.21 -18.35 30.78
C HIS A 655 3.28 -18.09 29.58
N LEU A 656 3.67 -17.20 28.66
CA LEU A 656 2.88 -16.92 27.46
C LEU A 656 2.74 -18.15 26.56
N LEU A 657 3.83 -18.86 26.27
CA LEU A 657 3.82 -20.08 25.43
C LEU A 657 2.95 -21.18 26.05
N ARG A 658 3.04 -21.37 27.38
CA ARG A 658 2.16 -22.28 28.14
C ARG A 658 0.69 -21.86 28.11
N SER A 659 0.39 -20.56 28.18
CA SER A 659 -1.00 -20.06 28.15
C SER A 659 -1.73 -20.30 26.82
N VAL A 660 -0.97 -20.66 25.79
CA VAL A 660 -1.40 -20.94 24.42
C VAL A 660 -1.38 -22.46 24.13
N ASN A 661 -0.93 -23.28 25.10
CA ASN A 661 -0.70 -24.73 24.97
C ASN A 661 0.29 -25.09 23.84
N MET A 662 1.36 -24.30 23.67
CA MET A 662 2.42 -24.65 22.72
C MET A 662 3.31 -25.77 23.29
N ASP A 663 3.46 -26.85 22.53
CA ASP A 663 4.24 -28.02 22.96
C ASP A 663 5.76 -27.72 23.10
N PRO A 664 6.47 -28.36 24.05
CA PRO A 664 7.88 -28.02 24.34
C PRO A 664 8.88 -28.37 23.25
N ASP A 665 8.51 -29.19 22.27
CA ASP A 665 9.34 -29.48 21.10
C ASP A 665 9.26 -28.37 20.04
N GLN A 666 8.18 -27.58 20.03
CA GLN A 666 7.91 -26.53 19.04
C GLN A 666 8.76 -25.26 19.23
N TYR A 667 9.42 -25.09 20.38
CA TYR A 667 10.24 -23.92 20.68
C TYR A 667 11.55 -24.26 21.41
N GLN A 668 12.53 -23.35 21.33
CA GLN A 668 13.70 -23.34 22.23
C GLN A 668 13.92 -21.92 22.77
N LEU A 669 14.34 -21.82 24.02
CA LEU A 669 14.67 -20.54 24.67
C LEU A 669 16.19 -20.41 24.81
N GLY A 670 16.78 -19.49 24.03
CA GLY A 670 18.21 -19.19 24.04
C GLY A 670 18.66 -18.39 25.27
N ARG A 671 19.70 -17.57 25.11
CA ARG A 671 20.22 -16.67 26.14
C ARG A 671 19.42 -15.36 26.23
N THR A 672 19.04 -14.77 25.10
CA THR A 672 18.28 -13.50 25.02
C THR A 672 17.04 -13.59 24.12
N LYS A 673 16.93 -14.63 23.28
CA LYS A 673 15.87 -14.79 22.28
C LYS A 673 15.05 -16.06 22.48
N VAL A 674 13.76 -15.98 22.16
CA VAL A 674 12.89 -17.15 21.95
C VAL A 674 12.90 -17.51 20.48
N PHE A 675 12.95 -18.81 20.22
CA PHE A 675 12.96 -19.41 18.89
C PHE A 675 11.79 -20.40 18.79
N ILE A 676 11.00 -20.33 17.72
CA ILE A 676 9.85 -21.20 17.44
C ILE A 676 10.13 -21.91 16.11
N LYS A 677 10.01 -23.24 16.08
CA LYS A 677 10.37 -24.08 14.94
C LYS A 677 9.37 -23.97 13.80
N ALA A 678 8.10 -24.22 14.10
CA ALA A 678 7.03 -24.34 13.13
C ALA A 678 6.27 -23.00 12.96
N PRO A 679 6.02 -22.52 11.73
CA PRO A 679 5.20 -21.32 11.48
C PRO A 679 3.81 -21.40 12.13
N GLU A 680 3.19 -22.58 12.17
CA GLU A 680 1.87 -22.86 12.75
C GLU A 680 1.81 -22.48 14.24
N SER A 681 2.90 -22.73 14.97
CA SER A 681 3.04 -22.35 16.38
C SER A 681 3.13 -20.82 16.57
N LEU A 682 3.68 -20.08 15.60
CA LEU A 682 3.60 -18.61 15.59
C LEU A 682 2.19 -18.12 15.26
N PHE A 683 1.53 -18.71 14.26
CA PHE A 683 0.19 -18.28 13.83
C PHE A 683 -0.83 -18.40 14.97
N LEU A 684 -0.72 -19.45 15.80
CA LEU A 684 -1.54 -19.63 17.00
C LEU A 684 -1.37 -18.49 18.03
N LEU A 685 -0.16 -17.95 18.19
CA LEU A 685 0.12 -16.80 19.08
C LEU A 685 -0.52 -15.50 18.55
N GLU A 686 -0.45 -15.27 17.23
CA GLU A 686 -1.03 -14.06 16.61
C GLU A 686 -2.55 -14.13 16.56
N GLU A 687 -3.16 -15.25 16.15
CA GLU A 687 -4.62 -15.40 16.13
C GLU A 687 -5.22 -15.22 17.54
N MET A 688 -4.58 -15.78 18.58
CA MET A 688 -4.98 -15.55 19.96
C MET A 688 -4.80 -14.09 20.41
N ARG A 689 -3.84 -13.35 19.85
CA ARG A 689 -3.58 -11.93 20.13
C ARG A 689 -4.61 -11.02 19.44
N GLU A 690 -4.99 -11.31 18.20
CA GLU A 690 -6.04 -10.58 17.48
C GLU A 690 -7.41 -10.76 18.13
N ARG A 691 -7.79 -11.99 18.48
CA ARG A 691 -9.01 -12.29 19.25
C ARG A 691 -9.10 -11.48 20.56
N LYS A 692 -7.96 -11.11 21.17
CA LYS A 692 -7.91 -10.22 22.35
C LYS A 692 -8.14 -8.77 21.97
N TYR A 693 -7.45 -8.24 20.96
CA TYR A 693 -7.71 -6.88 20.46
C TYR A 693 -9.17 -6.68 20.09
N ASP A 694 -9.77 -7.64 19.39
CA ASP A 694 -11.17 -7.56 18.96
C ASP A 694 -12.13 -7.55 20.17
N GLY A 695 -11.83 -8.33 21.21
CA GLY A 695 -12.50 -8.25 22.52
C GLY A 695 -12.39 -6.87 23.18
N TYR A 696 -11.19 -6.30 23.26
CA TYR A 696 -10.97 -4.97 23.85
C TYR A 696 -11.59 -3.84 23.01
N ALA A 697 -11.54 -3.92 21.68
CA ALA A 697 -12.18 -3.00 20.77
C ALA A 697 -13.70 -2.99 20.98
N ARG A 698 -14.33 -4.17 21.08
CA ARG A 698 -15.76 -4.29 21.42
C ARG A 698 -16.09 -3.66 22.79
N VAL A 699 -15.22 -3.78 23.80
CA VAL A 699 -15.37 -3.11 25.11
C VAL A 699 -15.29 -1.58 24.98
N ILE A 700 -14.29 -1.06 24.28
CA ILE A 700 -14.11 0.39 24.05
C ILE A 700 -15.31 0.96 23.27
N GLN A 701 -15.71 0.31 22.17
CA GLN A 701 -16.88 0.68 21.38
C GLN A 701 -18.17 0.68 22.23
N LYS A 702 -18.36 -0.32 23.11
CA LYS A 702 -19.53 -0.40 24.02
C LYS A 702 -19.51 0.73 25.04
N ALA A 703 -18.35 1.07 25.60
CA ALA A 703 -18.19 2.20 26.51
C ALA A 703 -18.45 3.55 25.81
N TRP A 704 -17.92 3.74 24.60
CA TRP A 704 -18.13 4.94 23.78
C TRP A 704 -19.60 5.11 23.38
N ARG A 705 -20.24 4.08 22.82
CA ARG A 705 -21.67 4.09 22.47
C ARG A 705 -22.55 4.43 23.68
N LYS A 706 -22.24 3.87 24.87
CA LYS A 706 -22.89 4.22 26.14
C LYS A 706 -22.68 5.69 26.53
N HIS A 707 -21.46 6.20 26.43
CA HIS A 707 -21.10 7.59 26.76
C HIS A 707 -21.82 8.60 25.86
N VAL A 708 -21.82 8.35 24.53
CA VAL A 708 -22.53 9.18 23.55
C VAL A 708 -24.04 9.17 23.81
N ALA A 709 -24.64 8.00 24.07
CA ALA A 709 -26.05 7.88 24.41
C ALA A 709 -26.41 8.64 25.71
N VAL A 710 -25.58 8.52 26.75
CA VAL A 710 -25.77 9.23 28.03
C VAL A 710 -25.62 10.75 27.85
N ARG A 711 -24.65 11.24 27.06
CA ARG A 711 -24.53 12.67 26.72
C ARG A 711 -25.79 13.18 26.00
N ARG A 712 -26.22 12.50 24.93
CA ARG A 712 -27.41 12.86 24.14
C ARG A 712 -28.68 12.90 25.00
N TYR A 713 -28.80 11.97 25.96
CA TYR A 713 -29.89 11.92 26.92
C TYR A 713 -29.87 13.06 27.94
N ILE A 714 -28.71 13.39 28.50
CA ILE A 714 -28.54 14.53 29.41
C ILE A 714 -28.88 15.84 28.70
N GLN A 715 -28.38 16.07 27.48
CA GLN A 715 -28.69 17.24 26.66
C GLN A 715 -30.19 17.38 26.39
N MET A 716 -30.89 16.26 26.09
CA MET A 716 -32.35 16.26 25.89
C MET A 716 -33.10 16.66 27.16
N ARG A 717 -32.66 16.19 28.34
CA ARG A 717 -33.25 16.52 29.65
C ARG A 717 -32.94 17.97 30.09
N GLU A 718 -31.76 18.48 29.76
CA GLU A 718 -31.37 19.89 29.98
C GLU A 718 -32.26 20.81 29.15
N ARG A 719 -32.32 20.63 27.81
CA ARG A 719 -33.19 21.39 26.90
C ARG A 719 -34.67 21.37 27.35
N ALA A 720 -35.18 20.21 27.73
CA ALA A 720 -36.56 20.07 28.23
C ALA A 720 -36.83 20.85 29.53
N SER A 721 -35.81 21.05 30.37
CA SER A 721 -35.94 21.87 31.57
C SER A 721 -35.75 23.36 31.30
N ASP A 722 -34.90 23.75 30.34
CA ASP A 722 -34.67 25.15 29.97
C ASP A 722 -35.95 25.80 29.39
N ILE A 723 -36.79 25.03 28.68
CA ILE A 723 -38.09 25.49 28.12
C ILE A 723 -39.00 26.17 29.17
N VAL A 724 -39.05 25.61 30.39
CA VAL A 724 -39.90 26.07 31.51
C VAL A 724 -39.12 26.81 32.61
N LEU A 725 -37.79 26.92 32.47
CA LEU A 725 -36.91 27.55 33.45
C LEU A 725 -37.30 29.01 33.68
N ASN A 726 -37.29 29.43 34.95
CA ASN A 726 -37.74 30.73 35.48
C ASN A 726 -39.23 31.05 35.24
N LYS A 727 -39.99 30.22 34.50
CA LYS A 727 -41.38 30.48 34.12
C LYS A 727 -42.39 29.68 34.95
N LYS A 728 -42.14 28.40 35.23
CA LYS A 728 -43.04 27.50 36.00
C LYS A 728 -42.30 26.82 37.15
N GLU A 729 -42.95 26.71 38.31
CA GLU A 729 -42.44 25.93 39.44
C GLU A 729 -42.28 24.45 39.07
N ARG A 730 -41.34 23.76 39.74
CA ARG A 730 -40.93 22.42 39.33
C ARG A 730 -41.35 21.39 40.38
N ARG A 731 -42.29 20.51 39.99
CA ARG A 731 -42.71 19.37 40.84
C ARG A 731 -41.51 18.49 41.16
N ARG A 732 -41.31 18.16 42.45
CA ARG A 732 -40.10 17.48 42.97
C ARG A 732 -39.71 16.24 42.13
N ASN A 733 -40.70 15.42 41.80
CA ASN A 733 -40.55 14.15 41.05
C ASN A 733 -40.54 14.31 39.51
N SER A 734 -40.40 15.54 38.99
CA SER A 734 -40.29 15.83 37.55
C SER A 734 -38.88 16.22 37.10
N ILE A 735 -38.03 16.78 37.98
CA ILE A 735 -36.74 17.37 37.59
C ILE A 735 -35.73 16.33 37.09
N ASN A 736 -35.64 15.20 37.80
CA ASN A 736 -34.69 14.12 37.50
C ASN A 736 -35.38 12.88 36.90
N ARG A 737 -36.64 13.02 36.43
CA ARG A 737 -37.39 11.93 35.81
C ARG A 737 -36.69 11.45 34.54
N ASN A 738 -36.78 10.15 34.27
CA ASN A 738 -36.31 9.58 33.02
C ASN A 738 -37.37 9.78 31.91
N PHE A 739 -36.91 10.19 30.73
CA PHE A 739 -37.72 10.26 29.51
C PHE A 739 -37.71 8.92 28.79
N MET A 740 -38.88 8.42 28.40
CA MET A 740 -39.08 7.10 27.76
C MET A 740 -39.77 7.19 26.39
N GLY A 741 -40.39 8.33 26.05
CA GLY A 741 -41.25 8.48 24.88
C GLY A 741 -42.59 7.77 25.06
N ASP A 742 -42.58 6.44 24.98
CA ASP A 742 -43.79 5.60 25.11
C ASP A 742 -44.02 5.16 26.56
N TYR A 743 -45.08 5.69 27.17
CA TYR A 743 -45.57 5.32 28.50
C TYR A 743 -46.83 4.44 28.46
N ILE A 744 -47.33 4.11 27.27
CA ILE A 744 -48.47 3.21 27.06
C ILE A 744 -47.98 1.79 26.77
N GLY A 745 -46.83 1.64 26.10
CA GLY A 745 -46.31 0.36 25.64
C GLY A 745 -47.02 -0.10 24.36
N LEU A 746 -47.01 0.74 23.32
CA LEU A 746 -47.73 0.53 22.06
C LEU A 746 -47.33 -0.75 21.32
N GLU A 747 -46.26 -1.44 21.70
CA GLU A 747 -45.95 -2.80 21.24
C GLU A 747 -47.00 -3.83 21.68
N GLY A 748 -47.55 -3.70 22.90
CA GLY A 748 -48.64 -4.53 23.40
C GLY A 748 -50.05 -4.11 22.93
N HIS A 749 -50.18 -2.92 22.32
CA HIS A 749 -51.47 -2.31 21.96
C HIS A 749 -51.63 -2.06 20.44
N PRO A 750 -51.79 -3.13 19.62
CA PRO A 750 -52.05 -3.00 18.18
C PRO A 750 -53.35 -2.24 17.86
N GLU A 751 -54.31 -2.22 18.79
CA GLU A 751 -55.57 -1.49 18.69
C GLU A 751 -55.39 0.01 18.54
N LEU A 752 -54.45 0.62 19.28
CA LEU A 752 -54.10 2.04 19.18
C LEU A 752 -53.33 2.34 17.89
N LYS A 753 -52.43 1.43 17.49
CA LYS A 753 -51.65 1.53 16.25
C LYS A 753 -52.52 1.60 14.99
N ARG A 754 -53.77 1.11 15.01
CA ARG A 754 -54.70 1.18 13.87
C ARG A 754 -55.03 2.61 13.44
N PHE A 755 -54.86 3.60 14.32
CA PHE A 755 -55.17 5.02 14.05
C PHE A 755 -53.96 5.82 13.54
N LEU A 756 -52.77 5.22 13.47
CA LEU A 756 -51.51 5.86 13.07
C LEU A 756 -51.16 5.55 11.60
N GLY A 757 -50.29 6.34 10.97
CA GLY A 757 -49.80 6.06 9.63
C GLY A 757 -49.00 4.74 9.54
N LYS A 758 -49.08 4.05 8.39
CA LYS A 758 -48.27 2.84 8.14
C LYS A 758 -46.78 3.17 8.31
N ARG A 759 -46.10 2.48 9.23
CA ARG A 759 -44.69 2.69 9.63
C ARG A 759 -44.39 4.11 10.18
N GLU A 760 -45.39 4.83 10.69
CA GLU A 760 -45.16 6.13 11.31
C GLU A 760 -44.48 5.97 12.67
N ARG A 761 -43.39 6.71 12.88
CA ARG A 761 -42.66 6.75 14.15
C ARG A 761 -43.47 7.51 15.19
N VAL A 762 -43.71 6.89 16.35
CA VAL A 762 -44.16 7.58 17.57
C VAL A 762 -42.94 8.17 18.27
N ASP A 763 -43.04 9.41 18.74
CA ASP A 763 -42.03 10.04 19.59
C ASP A 763 -42.48 10.16 21.06
N PHE A 764 -43.79 10.18 21.32
CA PHE A 764 -44.36 10.24 22.67
C PHE A 764 -45.75 9.58 22.73
N ALA A 765 -46.07 8.87 23.80
CA ALA A 765 -47.40 8.33 24.08
C ALA A 765 -47.70 8.31 25.60
N ASP A 766 -48.85 8.83 26.03
CA ASP A 766 -49.28 8.93 27.44
C ASP A 766 -50.81 8.89 27.61
N THR A 767 -51.31 8.40 28.75
CA THR A 767 -52.75 8.42 29.10
C THR A 767 -53.08 9.67 29.90
N VAL A 768 -53.38 10.76 29.19
CA VAL A 768 -53.67 12.08 29.77
C VAL A 768 -55.10 12.20 30.28
N ILE A 769 -55.32 13.11 31.23
CA ILE A 769 -56.68 13.55 31.62
C ILE A 769 -57.07 14.73 30.73
N LYS A 770 -58.22 14.64 30.06
CA LYS A 770 -58.81 15.75 29.30
C LYS A 770 -59.99 16.35 30.04
N TYR A 771 -60.07 17.68 30.06
CA TYR A 771 -61.21 18.41 30.60
C TYR A 771 -62.21 18.76 29.48
N ASP A 772 -63.50 18.63 29.77
CA ASP A 772 -64.60 19.01 28.88
C ASP A 772 -65.10 20.46 29.16
N ARG A 773 -66.12 20.90 28.42
CA ARG A 773 -66.71 22.25 28.60
C ARG A 773 -67.44 22.45 29.94
N ARG A 774 -67.73 21.41 30.69
CA ARG A 774 -68.28 21.46 32.06
C ARG A 774 -67.20 21.15 33.10
N PHE A 775 -65.93 21.19 32.71
CA PHE A 775 -64.75 20.81 33.50
C PHE A 775 -64.77 19.36 34.02
N LYS A 776 -65.59 18.47 33.40
CA LYS A 776 -65.56 17.03 33.70
C LYS A 776 -64.32 16.39 33.10
N THR A 777 -63.67 15.54 33.88
CA THR A 777 -62.47 14.81 33.50
C THR A 777 -62.80 13.54 32.71
N VAL A 778 -62.05 13.28 31.64
CA VAL A 778 -62.13 12.01 30.89
C VAL A 778 -60.73 11.61 30.44
N LYS A 779 -60.32 10.36 30.70
CA LYS A 779 -59.03 9.84 30.22
C LYS A 779 -59.00 9.77 28.68
N ARG A 780 -57.85 10.14 28.10
CA ARG A 780 -57.57 10.09 26.66
C ARG A 780 -56.14 9.63 26.45
N ASP A 781 -55.92 8.84 25.42
CA ASP A 781 -54.59 8.37 25.04
C ASP A 781 -54.03 9.39 24.03
N LEU A 782 -52.99 10.10 24.45
CA LEU A 782 -52.29 11.13 23.67
C LEU A 782 -51.08 10.49 23.01
N ILE A 783 -51.08 10.43 21.67
CA ILE A 783 -49.95 9.93 20.89
C ILE A 783 -49.43 11.04 19.98
N MET A 784 -48.11 11.21 19.91
CA MET A 784 -47.44 12.19 19.06
C MET A 784 -46.47 11.53 18.09
N THR A 785 -46.55 11.93 16.83
CA THR A 785 -45.63 11.58 15.75
C THR A 785 -44.92 12.84 15.23
N PRO A 786 -43.90 12.73 14.35
CA PRO A 786 -43.28 13.89 13.67
C PRO A 786 -44.21 14.71 12.75
N LYS A 787 -45.53 14.44 12.73
CA LYS A 787 -46.55 15.14 11.93
C LYS A 787 -47.78 15.53 12.74
N LEU A 788 -48.23 14.65 13.64
CA LEU A 788 -49.60 14.63 14.13
C LEU A 788 -49.67 14.37 15.65
N LEU A 789 -50.64 15.02 16.30
CA LEU A 789 -51.12 14.72 17.63
C LEU A 789 -52.46 14.00 17.55
N TYR A 790 -52.55 12.82 18.15
CA TYR A 790 -53.77 12.01 18.23
C TYR A 790 -54.29 12.01 19.66
N LEU A 791 -55.58 12.23 19.84
CA LEU A 791 -56.30 12.02 21.09
C LEU A 791 -57.32 10.91 20.88
N ILE A 792 -57.01 9.71 21.34
CA ILE A 792 -57.88 8.53 21.29
C ILE A 792 -58.69 8.47 22.59
N GLY A 793 -59.93 7.98 22.51
CA GLY A 793 -60.80 7.80 23.66
C GLY A 793 -61.51 6.46 23.63
N ARG A 794 -61.94 6.00 24.81
CA ARG A 794 -62.62 4.72 25.00
C ARG A 794 -64.12 4.97 25.18
N GLU A 795 -64.97 4.25 24.43
CA GLU A 795 -66.43 4.38 24.48
C GLU A 795 -67.11 3.01 24.44
N LYS A 796 -68.28 2.88 25.09
CA LYS A 796 -69.09 1.66 25.02
C LYS A 796 -69.89 1.63 23.72
N VAL A 797 -69.84 0.50 23.01
CA VAL A 797 -70.65 0.27 21.81
C VAL A 797 -72.11 0.11 22.21
N ASN A 798 -72.99 1.00 21.74
CA ASN A 798 -74.40 1.06 22.16
C ASN A 798 -75.37 0.29 21.23
N LYS A 799 -74.93 -0.12 20.03
CA LYS A 799 -75.72 -0.80 19.00
C LYS A 799 -74.88 -1.85 18.25
N GLY A 800 -75.50 -2.90 17.72
CA GLY A 800 -74.83 -4.01 17.03
C GLY A 800 -74.44 -5.18 17.94
N PRO A 801 -73.82 -6.25 17.40
CA PRO A 801 -73.48 -7.45 18.17
C PRO A 801 -72.38 -7.22 19.22
N GLU A 802 -71.54 -6.19 19.05
CA GLU A 802 -70.51 -5.79 20.04
C GLU A 802 -71.09 -5.00 21.24
N LYS A 803 -72.42 -4.95 21.44
CA LYS A 803 -73.07 -4.08 22.43
C LYS A 803 -72.52 -4.28 23.84
N GLY A 804 -72.00 -3.20 24.43
CA GLY A 804 -71.41 -3.17 25.77
C GLY A 804 -69.88 -3.23 25.81
N LEU A 805 -69.23 -3.71 24.74
CA LEU A 805 -67.76 -3.69 24.64
C LEU A 805 -67.23 -2.25 24.62
N ILE A 806 -66.08 -2.05 25.25
CA ILE A 806 -65.35 -0.78 25.25
C ILE A 806 -64.45 -0.77 24.02
N LYS A 807 -64.77 0.09 23.04
CA LYS A 807 -64.02 0.25 21.80
C LYS A 807 -63.23 1.55 21.83
N GLU A 808 -62.05 1.52 21.24
CA GLU A 808 -61.22 2.71 21.05
C GLU A 808 -61.71 3.50 19.83
N VAL A 809 -61.75 4.82 19.96
CA VAL A 809 -62.27 5.74 18.96
C VAL A 809 -61.39 6.99 18.94
N LEU A 810 -60.81 7.31 17.79
CA LEU A 810 -60.09 8.57 17.58
C LEU A 810 -61.05 9.76 17.82
N LYS A 811 -60.72 10.63 18.79
CA LYS A 811 -61.56 11.78 19.18
C LYS A 811 -61.05 13.13 18.70
N ARG A 812 -59.75 13.25 18.43
CA ARG A 812 -59.18 14.39 17.72
C ARG A 812 -57.86 13.97 17.06
N GLN A 813 -57.58 14.57 15.92
CA GLN A 813 -56.29 14.56 15.26
C GLN A 813 -55.92 16.04 15.01
N ILE A 814 -54.68 16.44 15.27
CA ILE A 814 -54.19 17.82 15.07
C ILE A 814 -52.85 17.73 14.35
N GLU A 815 -52.70 18.44 13.24
CA GLU A 815 -51.40 18.63 12.58
C GLU A 815 -50.54 19.61 13.40
N LEU A 816 -49.27 19.26 13.61
CA LEU A 816 -48.34 20.10 14.38
C LEU A 816 -48.25 21.53 13.79
N GLU A 817 -48.27 21.63 12.47
CA GLU A 817 -48.21 22.88 11.71
C GLU A 817 -49.43 23.81 11.93
N LYS A 818 -50.53 23.31 12.53
CA LYS A 818 -51.75 24.08 12.85
C LYS A 818 -51.83 24.55 14.31
N LEU A 819 -50.80 24.28 15.12
CA LEU A 819 -50.74 24.71 16.52
C LEU A 819 -50.40 26.20 16.64
N GLN A 820 -51.17 26.94 17.45
CA GLN A 820 -50.99 28.39 17.62
C GLN A 820 -50.07 28.73 18.80
N SER A 821 -50.30 28.09 19.95
CA SER A 821 -49.49 28.24 21.17
C SER A 821 -49.86 27.15 22.17
N VAL A 822 -49.07 26.98 23.23
CA VAL A 822 -49.46 26.18 24.40
C VAL A 822 -49.38 27.04 25.66
N SER A 823 -50.44 27.04 26.47
CA SER A 823 -50.49 27.81 27.72
C SER A 823 -50.35 26.93 28.95
N LEU A 824 -49.64 27.42 29.96
CA LEU A 824 -49.39 26.76 31.25
C LEU A 824 -49.53 27.73 32.43
N SER A 825 -49.91 27.21 33.59
CA SER A 825 -49.80 27.94 34.86
C SER A 825 -48.34 28.15 35.27
N THR A 826 -48.06 29.11 36.17
CA THR A 826 -46.71 29.28 36.73
C THR A 826 -46.42 28.45 37.99
N LEU A 827 -47.42 27.75 38.55
CA LEU A 827 -47.30 26.84 39.71
C LEU A 827 -46.87 25.42 39.29
N GLN A 828 -46.66 24.50 40.23
CA GLN A 828 -46.11 23.16 39.93
C GLN A 828 -47.07 22.15 39.28
N ASP A 829 -48.32 22.53 39.04
CA ASP A 829 -49.40 21.72 38.46
C ASP A 829 -49.03 21.05 37.11
N ASP A 830 -49.76 19.98 36.78
CA ASP A 830 -49.55 19.17 35.57
C ASP A 830 -50.45 19.55 34.38
N PHE A 831 -51.09 20.74 34.43
CA PHE A 831 -51.99 21.24 33.39
C PHE A 831 -51.24 21.94 32.24
N PHE A 832 -51.79 21.79 31.03
CA PHE A 832 -51.41 22.55 29.84
C PHE A 832 -52.60 22.66 28.86
N ILE A 833 -52.66 23.75 28.10
CA ILE A 833 -53.71 24.00 27.11
C ILE A 833 -53.09 24.11 25.72
N ILE A 834 -53.42 23.18 24.84
CA ILE A 834 -53.02 23.22 23.42
C ILE A 834 -54.02 24.11 22.67
N HIS A 835 -53.54 25.21 22.08
CA HIS A 835 -54.37 26.13 21.29
C HIS A 835 -54.28 25.84 19.79
N GLU A 836 -55.44 25.78 19.14
CA GLU A 836 -55.63 25.48 17.72
C GLU A 836 -56.74 26.38 17.17
N ALA A 837 -56.81 26.56 15.85
CA ALA A 837 -57.76 27.48 15.23
C ALA A 837 -59.24 27.12 15.51
N GLN A 838 -59.62 25.84 15.55
CA GLN A 838 -61.00 25.42 15.75
C GLN A 838 -61.50 25.53 17.21
N TYR A 839 -60.74 24.96 18.15
CA TYR A 839 -61.04 24.93 19.60
C TYR A 839 -59.86 24.35 20.39
N ASP A 840 -59.77 24.61 21.68
CA ASP A 840 -58.59 24.25 22.46
C ASP A 840 -58.69 22.86 23.10
N SER A 841 -57.55 22.32 23.57
CA SER A 841 -57.50 21.09 24.37
C SER A 841 -56.83 21.34 25.71
N VAL A 842 -57.64 21.43 26.77
CA VAL A 842 -57.17 21.42 28.17
C VAL A 842 -56.83 19.98 28.57
N LEU A 843 -55.56 19.75 28.90
CA LEU A 843 -55.00 18.43 29.22
C LEU A 843 -54.17 18.51 30.51
N GLU A 844 -54.03 17.37 31.18
CA GLU A 844 -53.20 17.17 32.36
C GLU A 844 -52.33 15.92 32.17
N SER A 845 -51.01 16.04 32.38
CA SER A 845 -50.02 14.96 32.22
C SER A 845 -48.84 15.12 33.16
N LEU A 846 -48.50 14.04 33.89
CA LEU A 846 -47.30 13.94 34.72
C LEU A 846 -45.98 14.04 33.90
N PHE A 847 -46.06 13.86 32.57
CA PHE A 847 -44.93 13.83 31.65
C PHE A 847 -44.86 15.09 30.78
N LYS A 848 -45.66 16.13 31.08
CA LYS A 848 -45.75 17.40 30.32
C LYS A 848 -44.40 18.01 29.90
N THR A 849 -43.35 17.91 30.73
CA THR A 849 -42.01 18.49 30.43
C THR A 849 -41.37 17.81 29.21
N GLU A 850 -41.50 16.49 29.10
CA GLU A 850 -40.99 15.70 27.97
C GLU A 850 -41.83 15.93 26.72
N PHE A 851 -43.16 15.85 26.87
CA PHE A 851 -44.11 16.14 25.80
C PHE A 851 -43.86 17.51 25.16
N LEU A 852 -43.75 18.58 25.96
CA LEU A 852 -43.46 19.94 25.49
C LEU A 852 -42.10 20.04 24.80
N SER A 853 -41.07 19.36 25.32
CA SER A 853 -39.74 19.39 24.70
C SER A 853 -39.70 18.72 23.34
N LEU A 854 -40.43 17.62 23.17
CA LEU A 854 -40.56 16.93 21.90
C LEU A 854 -41.50 17.70 20.96
N LEU A 855 -42.58 18.27 21.48
CA LEU A 855 -43.56 19.07 20.73
C LEU A 855 -42.94 20.33 20.13
N CYS A 856 -42.30 21.17 20.95
CA CYS A 856 -41.64 22.39 20.46
C CYS A 856 -40.57 22.06 19.44
N LYS A 857 -39.78 21.00 19.67
CA LYS A 857 -38.78 20.53 18.72
C LYS A 857 -39.40 20.09 17.39
N ARG A 858 -40.43 19.24 17.40
CA ARG A 858 -41.07 18.77 16.16
C ARG A 858 -41.78 19.91 15.42
N TYR A 859 -42.35 20.87 16.14
CA TYR A 859 -42.92 22.08 15.56
C TYR A 859 -41.85 22.97 14.89
N GLU A 860 -40.68 23.13 15.52
CA GLU A 860 -39.54 23.89 14.98
C GLU A 860 -38.95 23.20 13.74
N GLU A 861 -38.70 21.89 13.79
CA GLU A 861 -38.29 21.07 12.62
C GLU A 861 -39.29 21.17 11.45
N ARG A 862 -40.60 21.24 11.75
CA ARG A 862 -41.70 21.33 10.78
C ARG A 862 -41.85 22.71 10.13
N THR A 863 -41.89 23.75 10.95
CA THR A 863 -42.35 25.10 10.54
C THR A 863 -41.22 26.12 10.40
N GLN A 864 -40.00 25.76 10.81
CA GLN A 864 -38.85 26.67 10.95
C GLN A 864 -39.16 27.89 11.84
N ARG A 865 -40.06 27.71 12.82
CA ARG A 865 -40.51 28.72 13.79
C ARG A 865 -40.64 28.08 15.17
N GLN A 866 -40.42 28.85 16.23
CA GLN A 866 -40.60 28.35 17.59
C GLN A 866 -42.07 28.41 18.04
N LEU A 867 -42.53 27.35 18.70
CA LEU A 867 -43.89 27.27 19.26
C LEU A 867 -44.01 28.20 20.46
N GLN A 868 -44.96 29.13 20.43
CA GLN A 868 -45.17 30.07 21.54
C GLN A 868 -45.69 29.35 22.78
N LEU A 869 -44.96 29.49 23.90
CA LEU A 869 -45.36 29.00 25.22
C LEU A 869 -45.73 30.16 26.14
N LYS A 870 -46.99 30.19 26.58
CA LYS A 870 -47.56 31.26 27.41
C LYS A 870 -47.65 30.77 28.86
N PHE A 871 -47.26 31.64 29.81
CA PHE A 871 -47.23 31.32 31.22
C PHE A 871 -48.04 32.34 32.01
N SER A 872 -49.16 31.93 32.59
CA SER A 872 -50.08 32.79 33.36
C SER A 872 -50.88 31.95 34.34
N ASN A 873 -51.15 32.49 35.54
CA ASN A 873 -52.05 31.85 36.49
C ASN A 873 -53.54 32.05 36.15
N GLN A 874 -53.86 32.87 35.15
CA GLN A 874 -55.19 32.96 34.54
C GLN A 874 -55.07 32.50 33.09
N LEU A 875 -55.66 31.34 32.77
CA LEU A 875 -55.65 30.75 31.44
C LEU A 875 -57.05 30.75 30.83
N GLU A 876 -57.19 31.29 29.62
CA GLU A 876 -58.44 31.23 28.86
C GLU A 876 -58.34 30.20 27.72
N PHE A 877 -59.44 29.52 27.41
CA PHE A 877 -59.51 28.55 26.31
C PHE A 877 -60.84 28.56 25.57
N LYS A 878 -60.79 28.28 24.27
CA LYS A 878 -61.92 28.22 23.35
C LYS A 878 -62.63 26.86 23.43
N VAL A 879 -63.94 26.86 23.68
CA VAL A 879 -64.76 25.64 23.67
C VAL A 879 -65.18 25.28 22.23
N LYS A 880 -65.27 23.98 21.92
CA LYS A 880 -65.81 23.51 20.64
C LYS A 880 -67.25 24.01 20.43
N LYS A 881 -67.51 24.62 19.28
CA LYS A 881 -68.85 25.03 18.83
C LYS A 881 -69.75 23.80 18.70
N ASP A 882 -70.90 23.79 19.39
CA ASP A 882 -71.94 22.78 19.17
C ASP A 882 -72.67 23.08 17.85
N GLY A 883 -73.03 22.04 17.10
CA GLY A 883 -73.55 22.14 15.74
C GLY A 883 -75.03 22.56 15.60
N TRP A 884 -75.62 23.24 16.59
CA TRP A 884 -77.04 23.59 16.58
C TRP A 884 -77.28 25.05 16.21
N GLY A 885 -77.43 25.32 14.91
CA GLY A 885 -77.97 26.56 14.37
C GLY A 885 -77.07 27.81 14.43
N PRO A 886 -77.56 28.96 13.93
CA PRO A 886 -76.79 30.21 13.83
C PRO A 886 -76.35 30.78 15.19
N TRP A 887 -77.12 30.53 16.25
CA TRP A 887 -76.97 31.11 17.58
C TRP A 887 -75.90 30.44 18.46
N GLY A 888 -75.23 29.40 17.97
CA GLY A 888 -74.19 28.68 18.71
C GLY A 888 -72.89 29.46 18.90
N ALA A 889 -72.85 30.42 19.84
CA ALA A 889 -71.66 31.20 20.14
C ALA A 889 -70.50 30.32 20.65
N ALA A 890 -69.28 30.53 20.13
CA ALA A 890 -68.06 29.84 20.55
C ALA A 890 -67.53 30.44 21.87
N GLY A 891 -68.20 30.14 22.98
CA GLY A 891 -67.86 30.69 24.29
C GLY A 891 -66.48 30.25 24.79
N SER A 892 -65.70 31.20 25.32
CA SER A 892 -64.48 30.91 26.07
C SER A 892 -64.78 30.50 27.52
N ARG A 893 -63.79 29.88 28.16
CA ARG A 893 -63.79 29.49 29.58
C ARG A 893 -62.41 29.74 30.18
N GLN A 894 -62.37 29.93 31.50
CA GLN A 894 -61.15 30.34 32.20
C GLN A 894 -60.77 29.35 33.30
N ILE A 895 -59.47 29.21 33.53
CA ILE A 895 -58.87 28.40 34.60
C ILE A 895 -57.97 29.32 35.42
N HIS A 896 -58.27 29.43 36.72
CA HIS A 896 -57.55 30.27 37.68
C HIS A 896 -56.71 29.39 38.61
N PHE A 897 -55.40 29.59 38.63
CA PHE A 897 -54.46 28.83 39.44
C PHE A 897 -54.05 29.66 40.66
N GLN A 898 -54.30 29.11 41.85
CA GLN A 898 -54.00 29.76 43.13
C GLN A 898 -53.17 28.85 44.03
N VAL A 899 -52.43 29.45 44.96
CA VAL A 899 -51.69 28.70 45.98
C VAL A 899 -52.68 28.00 46.91
N GLY A 900 -52.53 26.70 47.06
CA GLY A 900 -53.30 25.85 47.96
C GLY A 900 -52.39 25.06 48.91
N GLN A 901 -52.91 23.96 49.44
CA GLN A 901 -52.13 23.04 50.30
C GLN A 901 -51.94 21.69 49.61
N GLY A 902 -50.74 21.12 49.73
CA GLY A 902 -50.40 19.79 49.20
C GLY A 902 -49.94 19.74 47.73
N ASP A 903 -49.36 18.59 47.36
CA ASP A 903 -48.79 18.29 46.03
C ASP A 903 -49.84 17.75 45.02
N VAL A 904 -51.14 17.93 45.29
CA VAL A 904 -52.27 17.47 44.47
C VAL A 904 -53.20 18.65 44.18
N ALA A 905 -53.69 18.76 42.95
CA ALA A 905 -54.57 19.85 42.54
C ALA A 905 -56.00 19.68 43.09
N VAL A 906 -56.48 20.68 43.83
CA VAL A 906 -57.88 20.77 44.31
C VAL A 906 -58.69 21.60 43.31
N LEU A 907 -59.84 21.09 42.87
CA LEU A 907 -60.61 21.62 41.74
C LEU A 907 -61.98 22.15 42.18
N ASN A 908 -62.16 23.47 42.17
CA ASN A 908 -63.43 24.14 42.51
C ASN A 908 -64.03 24.78 41.25
N ILE A 909 -65.23 24.37 40.85
CA ILE A 909 -65.91 24.85 39.64
C ILE A 909 -66.90 25.97 40.00
N ASN A 910 -66.76 27.15 39.39
CA ASN A 910 -67.71 28.25 39.50
C ASN A 910 -68.18 28.71 38.10
N GLY A 911 -69.25 28.11 37.61
CA GLY A 911 -69.95 28.50 36.38
C GLY A 911 -69.12 28.37 35.09
N LYS A 912 -68.46 29.46 34.68
CA LYS A 912 -67.55 29.52 33.51
C LYS A 912 -66.06 29.38 33.89
N VAL A 913 -65.75 29.40 35.18
CA VAL A 913 -64.38 29.37 35.72
C VAL A 913 -64.12 28.06 36.47
N LEU A 914 -62.91 27.53 36.32
CA LEU A 914 -62.35 26.48 37.16
C LEU A 914 -61.22 27.07 38.00
N THR A 915 -61.34 27.01 39.33
CA THR A 915 -60.26 27.37 40.24
C THR A 915 -59.48 26.13 40.64
N VAL A 916 -58.16 26.18 40.46
CA VAL A 916 -57.20 25.11 40.73
C VAL A 916 -56.29 25.54 41.87
N GLY A 917 -56.45 24.95 43.05
CA GLY A 917 -55.57 25.15 44.19
C GLY A 917 -54.45 24.10 44.22
N ILE A 918 -53.19 24.52 44.33
CA ILE A 918 -52.05 23.60 44.52
C ILE A 918 -50.95 24.26 45.36
N GLY A 919 -50.28 23.50 46.23
CA GLY A 919 -49.14 23.99 47.02
C GLY A 919 -47.89 24.27 46.18
N HIS A 920 -46.98 25.08 46.71
CA HIS A 920 -45.73 25.46 46.04
C HIS A 920 -44.82 24.26 45.75
N GLY A 921 -44.26 24.23 44.53
CA GLY A 921 -43.22 23.27 44.15
C GLY A 921 -41.81 23.75 44.47
N LEU A 922 -40.83 23.20 43.75
CA LEU A 922 -39.46 23.73 43.78
C LEU A 922 -39.38 25.04 42.98
N PRO A 923 -38.50 25.99 43.39
CA PRO A 923 -38.32 27.29 42.73
C PRO A 923 -38.17 27.21 41.21
N LYS A 924 -38.66 28.23 40.50
CA LYS A 924 -38.73 28.28 39.02
C LYS A 924 -37.37 28.15 38.33
N ASN A 925 -36.27 28.46 39.03
CA ASN A 925 -34.88 28.32 38.56
C ASN A 925 -34.27 26.92 38.78
N SER A 926 -35.02 25.95 39.32
CA SER A 926 -34.51 24.60 39.65
C SER A 926 -34.14 23.79 38.41
N ARG A 927 -32.86 23.40 38.30
CA ARG A 927 -32.29 22.63 37.17
C ARG A 927 -32.11 21.12 37.50
N PRO A 928 -32.05 20.24 36.47
CA PRO A 928 -31.71 18.82 36.65
C PRO A 928 -30.33 18.63 37.30
N THR A 929 -30.22 17.71 38.26
CA THR A 929 -28.93 17.43 38.90
C THR A 929 -28.06 16.52 38.02
N ARG A 930 -26.76 16.81 37.95
CA ARG A 930 -25.77 15.99 37.22
C ARG A 930 -25.46 14.62 37.86
N LYS A 931 -26.00 14.30 39.04
CA LYS A 931 -25.83 12.97 39.66
C LYS A 931 -26.60 11.91 38.86
N ASP A 932 -25.89 10.90 38.37
CA ASP A 932 -26.48 9.73 37.68
C ASP A 932 -27.13 8.81 38.72
N MET A 933 -28.47 8.78 38.75
CA MET A 933 -29.26 8.02 39.74
C MET A 933 -29.19 6.50 39.56
N ARG A 934 -28.45 5.97 38.58
CA ARG A 934 -28.23 4.52 38.37
C ARG A 934 -27.50 3.78 39.52
N LYS A 935 -27.13 4.47 40.61
CA LYS A 935 -26.54 3.87 41.81
C LYS A 935 -27.55 3.55 42.93
N SER A 936 -28.86 3.76 42.74
CA SER A 936 -29.87 3.23 43.65
C SER A 936 -30.08 1.72 43.43
N HIS A 937 -29.32 0.92 44.18
CA HIS A 937 -29.47 -0.52 44.45
C HIS A 937 -30.24 -1.41 43.46
N CYS A 938 -29.52 -2.39 42.93
CA CYS A 938 -30.08 -3.74 42.88
C CYS A 938 -30.38 -4.18 44.32
N MET A 939 -31.60 -4.63 44.60
CA MET A 939 -31.90 -5.46 45.77
C MET A 939 -32.16 -6.87 45.26
N ASP A 940 -31.43 -7.85 45.81
CA ASP A 940 -31.70 -9.25 45.55
C ASP A 940 -33.08 -9.62 46.11
N SER A 941 -33.95 -10.12 45.23
CA SER A 941 -35.23 -10.69 45.62
C SER A 941 -35.04 -12.09 46.22
N ARG A 942 -34.63 -12.16 47.49
CA ARG A 942 -34.79 -13.38 48.30
C ARG A 942 -36.24 -13.48 48.79
N PRO A 943 -36.90 -14.66 48.73
CA PRO A 943 -38.24 -14.82 49.30
C PRO A 943 -38.25 -14.59 50.81
N GLN A 944 -39.31 -13.96 51.30
CA GLN A 944 -39.53 -13.72 52.73
C GLN A 944 -40.61 -14.67 53.24
N GLU A 945 -40.20 -15.74 53.94
CA GLU A 945 -41.15 -16.62 54.63
C GLU A 945 -41.71 -15.97 55.90
N ARG A 946 -42.81 -16.54 56.39
CA ARG A 946 -43.64 -16.00 57.47
C ARG A 946 -43.00 -16.27 58.84
N GLY A 947 -43.07 -15.29 59.74
CA GLY A 947 -42.49 -15.41 61.08
C GLY A 947 -43.44 -16.00 62.12
N HIS A 948 -42.85 -16.53 63.21
CA HIS A 948 -43.50 -16.78 64.50
C HIS A 948 -42.59 -16.23 65.64
N PRO A 949 -43.14 -15.89 66.83
CA PRO A 949 -42.39 -15.08 67.81
C PRO A 949 -42.02 -15.80 69.14
N MET A 950 -41.05 -15.18 69.85
CA MET A 950 -40.82 -15.16 71.32
C MET A 950 -40.09 -16.30 72.05
N ALA A 951 -39.45 -15.85 73.16
CA ALA A 951 -38.93 -16.57 74.34
C ALA A 951 -37.58 -17.33 74.27
N GLY A 952 -36.71 -17.12 75.27
CA GLY A 952 -35.51 -17.92 75.54
C GLY A 952 -34.26 -17.14 76.02
N ALA A 953 -33.88 -17.29 77.28
CA ALA A 953 -32.61 -16.85 77.91
C ALA A 953 -32.26 -17.87 79.04
N PRO A 954 -31.11 -17.82 79.79
CA PRO A 954 -30.05 -16.80 79.83
C PRO A 954 -28.58 -17.29 80.06
N ARG A 955 -27.65 -16.33 80.23
CA ARG A 955 -26.41 -16.33 81.09
C ARG A 955 -25.23 -17.31 80.86
N ASN A 956 -24.05 -16.73 80.65
CA ASN A 956 -23.01 -16.48 81.69
C ASN A 956 -21.97 -15.45 81.15
N ALA A 957 -21.68 -14.32 81.83
CA ALA A 957 -20.68 -14.10 82.90
C ALA A 957 -19.20 -14.10 82.40
N ARG A 958 -18.29 -13.17 82.73
CA ARG A 958 -18.26 -11.98 83.63
C ARG A 958 -17.21 -10.91 83.12
N PRO A 959 -16.86 -9.78 83.79
CA PRO A 959 -16.78 -8.50 83.05
C PRO A 959 -15.50 -7.62 83.18
N ALA A 960 -15.45 -6.60 82.31
CA ALA A 960 -14.98 -5.21 82.49
C ALA A 960 -13.59 -4.84 83.07
N LYS A 961 -12.91 -3.91 82.37
CA LYS A 961 -12.10 -2.83 82.97
C LYS A 961 -12.25 -1.52 82.19
N SER A 962 -12.11 -0.40 82.89
CA SER A 962 -12.01 0.97 82.38
C SER A 962 -10.83 1.70 83.06
N GLY A 963 -10.36 2.81 82.49
CA GLY A 963 -9.27 3.61 83.04
C GLY A 963 -8.35 4.20 81.95
N SER A 964 -7.78 5.38 82.18
CA SER A 964 -7.06 6.14 81.14
C SER A 964 -5.97 7.06 81.67
N ARG A 965 -4.90 7.28 80.88
CA ARG A 965 -3.81 8.27 81.06
C ARG A 965 -2.83 7.96 82.22
N PRO A 966 -1.59 8.53 82.27
CA PRO A 966 -1.14 9.82 81.70
C PRO A 966 0.12 9.81 80.79
N SER A 967 0.76 10.98 80.68
CA SER A 967 1.85 11.48 79.83
C SER A 967 3.28 11.16 80.36
N PHE A 968 4.44 11.57 79.81
CA PHE A 968 4.81 12.82 79.09
C PHE A 968 6.21 12.75 78.43
N GLY A 969 6.39 13.27 77.19
CA GLY A 969 7.66 13.73 76.54
C GLY A 969 8.88 12.77 76.42
N GLN A 970 9.86 12.91 75.53
CA GLN A 970 10.07 13.66 74.26
C GLN A 970 10.98 12.72 73.37
N ARG A 971 11.60 13.04 72.22
CA ARG A 971 11.73 14.24 71.37
C ARG A 971 12.18 13.83 69.95
N LEU A 972 11.54 14.31 68.87
CA LEU A 972 12.17 14.93 67.68
C LEU A 972 11.12 15.29 66.59
N SER A 973 11.51 16.18 65.68
CA SER A 973 10.70 16.93 64.70
C SER A 973 10.85 16.39 63.25
N LEU A 974 10.09 16.78 62.22
CA LEU A 974 9.11 17.88 62.03
C LEU A 974 8.08 17.54 60.90
N ALA A 975 7.06 18.41 60.77
CA ALA A 975 6.27 18.73 59.56
C ALA A 975 5.26 17.71 58.97
N LEU A 976 3.97 17.86 59.34
CA LEU A 976 2.84 17.75 58.37
C LEU A 976 1.51 18.29 58.95
N ARG A 977 0.95 19.39 58.41
CA ARG A 977 -0.48 19.73 58.53
C ARG A 977 -0.98 20.80 57.53
N GLN A 978 -2.06 20.45 56.83
CA GLN A 978 -3.25 21.25 56.50
C GLN A 978 -3.12 22.74 56.10
N SER A 979 -3.56 23.07 54.87
CA SER A 979 -4.64 24.06 54.63
C SER A 979 -5.18 23.93 53.19
N SER A 980 -6.16 24.76 52.81
CA SER A 980 -6.97 24.64 51.58
C SER A 980 -6.99 25.92 50.74
N MET A 981 -6.69 25.82 49.44
CA MET A 981 -7.05 26.76 48.36
C MET A 981 -7.32 25.94 47.09
N GLU A 982 -8.47 26.09 46.42
CA GLU A 982 -8.80 27.08 45.37
C GLU A 982 -8.08 26.84 44.02
N GLN A 983 -8.84 26.91 42.92
CA GLN A 983 -8.33 26.75 41.55
C GLN A 983 -8.01 28.12 40.94
N PRO A 984 -6.86 28.32 40.28
CA PRO A 984 -6.54 29.59 39.65
C PRO A 984 -7.40 29.83 38.39
N THR A 985 -8.14 30.95 38.38
CA THR A 985 -8.79 31.50 37.18
C THR A 985 -7.81 32.37 36.39
N LEU A 986 -7.79 32.23 35.06
CA LEU A 986 -7.05 33.14 34.19
C LEU A 986 -7.78 34.50 34.02
N PRO A 987 -7.04 35.63 33.88
CA PRO A 987 -7.58 36.98 33.95
C PRO A 987 -8.30 37.45 32.66
N ARG A 988 -8.97 38.61 32.76
CA ARG A 988 -9.66 39.29 31.65
C ARG A 988 -9.64 40.82 31.88
N GLN A 989 -9.86 41.60 30.81
CA GLN A 989 -9.66 43.07 30.67
C GLN A 989 -8.18 43.46 30.43
N GLY A 990 -7.85 44.40 29.54
CA GLY A 990 -8.70 45.17 28.61
C GLY A 990 -7.89 46.09 27.65
N ALA A 991 -8.61 46.90 26.85
CA ALA A 991 -8.12 47.87 25.85
C ALA A 991 -7.68 47.33 24.45
N SER A 992 -7.45 48.26 23.52
CA SER A 992 -7.33 48.13 22.04
C SER A 992 -6.54 49.37 21.52
N PRO A 993 -6.11 49.53 20.24
CA PRO A 993 -6.62 48.88 19.01
C PRO A 993 -5.60 48.56 17.87
N ARG A 994 -6.13 48.03 16.74
CA ARG A 994 -5.64 48.07 15.33
C ARG A 994 -4.27 47.47 14.96
N ALA A 995 -4.33 46.31 14.28
CA ALA A 995 -3.76 46.10 12.95
C ALA A 995 -4.58 44.99 12.23
N GLN A 996 -4.45 44.84 10.90
CA GLN A 996 -5.18 43.85 10.10
C GLN A 996 -4.20 42.91 9.39
N ASP A 997 -4.50 41.60 9.34
CA ASP A 997 -4.45 40.79 8.10
C ASP A 997 -5.12 39.39 8.31
N PRO A 998 -5.33 38.55 7.26
CA PRO A 998 -6.60 37.82 7.14
C PRO A 998 -6.60 36.36 7.61
N SER A 999 -7.81 35.83 7.75
CA SER A 999 -8.12 34.50 8.28
C SER A 999 -7.89 33.36 7.30
N ALA A 1000 -6.98 32.44 7.63
CA ALA A 1000 -6.96 31.11 7.05
C ALA A 1000 -8.08 30.23 7.66
N HIS A 1001 -8.99 29.72 6.85
CA HIS A 1001 -10.03 28.79 7.29
C HIS A 1001 -9.45 27.39 7.51
N ALA A 1002 -9.21 27.02 8.77
CA ALA A 1002 -8.89 25.64 9.14
C ALA A 1002 -10.12 24.75 8.98
N ASN A 1003 -10.21 24.03 7.86
CA ASN A 1003 -11.37 23.19 7.55
C ASN A 1003 -11.39 21.90 8.39
N MET A 1004 -12.55 21.55 8.97
CA MET A 1004 -12.70 20.53 10.03
C MET A 1004 -13.55 19.32 9.62
N ASP A 1005 -13.63 19.04 8.31
CA ASP A 1005 -14.54 18.02 7.74
C ASP A 1005 -14.22 16.56 8.12
N PHE A 1006 -13.03 16.26 8.65
CA PHE A 1006 -12.60 14.90 9.02
C PHE A 1006 -13.39 14.26 10.19
N MET A 1007 -14.28 15.02 10.85
CA MET A 1007 -15.00 14.58 12.07
C MET A 1007 -16.45 14.12 11.83
N ASN A 1008 -16.92 14.03 10.58
CA ASN A 1008 -18.28 13.57 10.24
C ASN A 1008 -18.35 12.04 10.08
N VAL A 1009 -18.77 11.34 11.14
CA VAL A 1009 -19.04 9.89 11.11
C VAL A 1009 -20.48 9.60 10.63
N PRO A 1010 -20.70 8.72 9.64
CA PRO A 1010 -22.05 8.31 9.24
C PRO A 1010 -22.83 7.62 10.36
N ASP A 1011 -24.09 8.01 10.55
CA ASP A 1011 -24.99 7.38 11.52
C ASP A 1011 -25.54 6.07 10.92
N GLN A 1012 -25.16 4.93 11.54
CA GLN A 1012 -25.48 3.53 11.17
C GLN A 1012 -24.63 2.91 10.02
N GLY A 1013 -24.04 1.74 10.31
CA GLY A 1013 -23.21 0.98 9.37
C GLY A 1013 -24.01 -0.03 8.53
N VAL A 1014 -23.62 -0.20 7.27
CA VAL A 1014 -24.28 -1.08 6.31
C VAL A 1014 -23.45 -2.35 6.10
N ALA A 1015 -23.81 -3.42 6.80
CA ALA A 1015 -23.30 -4.76 6.54
C ALA A 1015 -24.44 -5.79 6.69
N GLY A 1016 -24.87 -6.39 5.58
CA GLY A 1016 -25.78 -7.55 5.58
C GLY A 1016 -27.29 -7.28 5.46
N LEU A 1017 -27.75 -6.66 4.35
CA LEU A 1017 -29.14 -6.88 3.89
C LEU A 1017 -29.40 -6.64 2.38
N HIS A 1018 -28.63 -7.27 1.47
CA HIS A 1018 -28.96 -7.25 0.03
C HIS A 1018 -28.85 -8.64 -0.64
N ARG A 1019 -29.71 -9.58 -0.22
CA ARG A 1019 -29.96 -10.83 -0.96
C ARG A 1019 -31.42 -11.28 -0.90
N ARG A 1020 -32.36 -10.48 -1.43
CA ARG A 1020 -33.66 -10.92 -1.99
C ARG A 1020 -34.47 -9.76 -2.61
N LEU A 1021 -35.31 -10.13 -3.59
CA LEU A 1021 -36.44 -9.36 -4.14
C LEU A 1021 -36.14 -8.05 -4.89
N SER A 1022 -35.72 -8.20 -6.15
CA SER A 1022 -36.08 -7.26 -7.22
C SER A 1022 -37.35 -7.75 -7.93
N LYS A 1023 -38.46 -6.98 -7.86
CA LYS A 1023 -39.64 -7.19 -8.72
C LYS A 1023 -40.49 -5.92 -8.86
N GLU A 1024 -40.79 -5.59 -10.12
CA GLU A 1024 -41.97 -4.90 -10.65
C GLU A 1024 -42.22 -3.38 -10.45
N ALA A 1025 -42.86 -2.83 -11.51
CA ALA A 1025 -43.55 -1.54 -11.67
C ALA A 1025 -42.76 -0.25 -12.03
N LYS A 1026 -43.34 0.51 -12.98
CA LYS A 1026 -42.85 1.76 -13.59
C LYS A 1026 -43.51 3.00 -12.94
N PRO A 1027 -43.00 4.21 -13.26
CA PRO A 1027 -43.89 5.23 -13.84
C PRO A 1027 -43.35 5.87 -15.14
N VAL A 1028 -44.15 6.75 -15.75
CA VAL A 1028 -43.96 7.41 -17.07
C VAL A 1028 -44.57 8.84 -16.99
N PRO A 1029 -44.46 9.75 -17.99
CA PRO A 1029 -43.34 10.67 -18.19
C PRO A 1029 -43.69 12.18 -18.09
N GLY A 1030 -42.66 13.04 -18.22
CA GLY A 1030 -42.79 14.47 -18.59
C GLY A 1030 -42.32 15.46 -17.52
N GLY A 1031 -41.61 16.56 -17.85
CA GLY A 1031 -41.01 16.93 -19.14
C GLY A 1031 -40.28 18.28 -19.04
N GLY A 1032 -39.16 18.46 -19.77
CA GLY A 1032 -38.38 19.72 -19.78
C GLY A 1032 -36.98 19.57 -20.40
N ARG A 1033 -36.65 20.41 -21.37
CA ARG A 1033 -35.37 20.47 -22.11
C ARG A 1033 -34.31 21.31 -21.36
N ALA A 1034 -33.00 21.21 -21.60
CA ALA A 1034 -32.20 20.32 -22.45
C ALA A 1034 -30.75 20.17 -21.91
N LYS A 1035 -30.01 19.16 -22.40
CA LYS A 1035 -28.55 19.05 -22.35
C LYS A 1035 -28.01 18.44 -23.67
N PRO A 1036 -26.71 18.60 -24.00
CA PRO A 1036 -26.19 18.38 -25.36
C PRO A 1036 -26.13 16.90 -25.79
N ALA A 1037 -25.93 16.68 -27.09
CA ALA A 1037 -26.00 15.38 -27.74
C ALA A 1037 -24.88 14.40 -27.30
N PRO A 1038 -25.17 13.09 -27.20
CA PRO A 1038 -24.16 12.07 -26.96
C PRO A 1038 -23.35 11.76 -28.23
N LYS A 1039 -22.10 11.34 -28.07
CA LYS A 1039 -21.28 10.74 -29.14
C LYS A 1039 -21.84 9.35 -29.52
N PRO A 1040 -21.68 8.88 -30.77
CA PRO A 1040 -22.16 7.56 -31.18
C PRO A 1040 -21.43 6.43 -30.46
N GLN A 1041 -22.14 5.32 -30.20
CA GLN A 1041 -21.54 4.07 -29.75
C GLN A 1041 -20.84 3.35 -30.92
N PRO A 1042 -19.76 2.59 -30.67
CA PRO A 1042 -19.17 1.72 -31.68
C PRO A 1042 -20.15 0.61 -32.08
N ARG A 1043 -20.18 0.26 -33.37
CA ARG A 1043 -20.92 -0.91 -33.87
C ARG A 1043 -20.16 -2.18 -33.51
N SER A 1044 -20.84 -3.18 -32.95
CA SER A 1044 -20.33 -4.55 -32.92
C SER A 1044 -20.29 -5.12 -34.36
N PRO A 1045 -19.32 -5.98 -34.70
CA PRO A 1045 -19.28 -6.65 -36.00
C PRO A 1045 -20.49 -7.59 -36.14
N GLN A 1046 -21.05 -7.65 -37.34
CA GLN A 1046 -22.23 -8.46 -37.65
C GLN A 1046 -21.97 -9.35 -38.86
N CYS A 1047 -22.73 -10.42 -38.97
CA CYS A 1047 -22.82 -11.23 -40.18
C CYS A 1047 -24.27 -11.59 -40.51
N ARG A 1048 -24.52 -11.81 -41.79
CA ARG A 1048 -25.75 -12.34 -42.36
C ARG A 1048 -25.57 -13.82 -42.64
N ALA A 1049 -26.51 -14.64 -42.18
CA ALA A 1049 -26.56 -16.05 -42.53
C ALA A 1049 -26.86 -16.24 -44.03
N LEU A 1050 -26.04 -17.03 -44.72
CA LEU A 1050 -26.25 -17.44 -46.11
C LEU A 1050 -27.18 -18.65 -46.20
N TYR A 1051 -27.05 -19.57 -45.22
CA TYR A 1051 -27.83 -20.80 -45.11
C TYR A 1051 -28.51 -20.88 -43.74
N ALA A 1052 -29.56 -21.69 -43.62
CA ALA A 1052 -30.11 -22.03 -42.32
C ALA A 1052 -29.21 -23.07 -41.63
N TYR A 1053 -29.18 -23.02 -40.30
CA TYR A 1053 -28.46 -23.97 -39.46
C TYR A 1053 -29.29 -24.28 -38.22
N ASP A 1054 -29.43 -25.56 -37.89
CA ASP A 1054 -30.05 -26.03 -36.65
C ASP A 1054 -28.97 -26.63 -35.74
N ALA A 1055 -28.92 -26.11 -34.52
CA ALA A 1055 -28.05 -26.59 -33.45
C ALA A 1055 -28.29 -28.08 -33.17
N GLN A 1056 -27.22 -28.85 -33.21
CA GLN A 1056 -27.15 -30.26 -32.85
C GLN A 1056 -26.83 -30.43 -31.36
N ASP A 1057 -26.05 -29.50 -30.79
CA ASP A 1057 -25.63 -29.51 -29.38
C ASP A 1057 -26.07 -28.27 -28.58
N THR A 1058 -26.01 -28.37 -27.25
CA THR A 1058 -26.68 -27.40 -26.35
C THR A 1058 -26.04 -26.01 -26.23
N ASP A 1059 -24.81 -25.84 -26.71
CA ASP A 1059 -24.06 -24.59 -26.76
C ASP A 1059 -23.97 -23.98 -28.18
N GLU A 1060 -24.57 -24.63 -29.18
CA GLU A 1060 -24.72 -24.14 -30.54
C GLU A 1060 -25.92 -23.19 -30.72
N LEU A 1061 -25.98 -22.49 -31.85
CA LEU A 1061 -26.92 -21.42 -32.14
C LEU A 1061 -27.67 -21.68 -33.46
N SER A 1062 -28.97 -22.04 -33.39
CA SER A 1062 -29.82 -22.13 -34.60
C SER A 1062 -30.15 -20.75 -35.19
N PHE A 1063 -30.16 -20.63 -36.52
CA PHE A 1063 -30.57 -19.43 -37.27
C PHE A 1063 -31.06 -19.80 -38.69
N ASN A 1064 -31.87 -18.93 -39.30
CA ASN A 1064 -32.35 -19.12 -40.66
C ASN A 1064 -31.46 -18.41 -41.69
N ALA A 1065 -31.58 -18.74 -42.98
CA ALA A 1065 -30.97 -17.93 -44.03
C ALA A 1065 -31.49 -16.48 -43.98
N ASN A 1066 -30.59 -15.51 -44.20
CA ASN A 1066 -30.75 -14.06 -44.05
C ASN A 1066 -30.92 -13.52 -42.61
N ASP A 1067 -30.82 -14.35 -41.56
CA ASP A 1067 -30.73 -13.83 -40.19
C ASP A 1067 -29.44 -13.03 -39.94
N ILE A 1068 -29.50 -11.99 -39.11
CA ILE A 1068 -28.34 -11.18 -38.72
C ILE A 1068 -27.87 -11.59 -37.32
N ILE A 1069 -26.60 -11.97 -37.21
CA ILE A 1069 -25.93 -12.42 -35.99
C ILE A 1069 -24.89 -11.38 -35.58
N GLU A 1070 -24.88 -11.00 -34.30
CA GLU A 1070 -23.79 -10.21 -33.68
C GLU A 1070 -22.61 -11.14 -33.40
N ILE A 1071 -21.44 -10.84 -33.98
CA ILE A 1071 -20.21 -11.62 -33.74
C ILE A 1071 -19.62 -11.18 -32.40
N LEU A 1072 -19.48 -12.11 -31.46
CA LEU A 1072 -18.89 -11.86 -30.13
C LEU A 1072 -17.43 -12.30 -30.05
N ARG A 1073 -17.08 -13.40 -30.74
CA ARG A 1073 -15.72 -13.90 -30.89
C ARG A 1073 -15.64 -14.80 -32.11
N GLU A 1074 -14.58 -14.67 -32.90
CA GLU A 1074 -14.22 -15.64 -33.93
C GLU A 1074 -13.13 -16.58 -33.40
N ASP A 1075 -13.09 -17.81 -33.93
CA ASP A 1075 -12.11 -18.82 -33.55
C ASP A 1075 -11.54 -19.48 -34.82
N THR A 1076 -10.26 -19.86 -34.78
CA THR A 1076 -9.54 -20.41 -35.93
C THR A 1076 -9.97 -21.84 -36.30
N SER A 1077 -10.72 -22.49 -35.41
CA SER A 1077 -11.42 -23.77 -35.69
C SER A 1077 -12.57 -23.66 -36.70
N GLY A 1078 -12.96 -22.45 -37.11
CA GLY A 1078 -14.07 -22.21 -38.04
C GLY A 1078 -15.44 -22.12 -37.39
N TRP A 1079 -15.52 -22.32 -36.07
CA TRP A 1079 -16.74 -22.09 -35.27
C TRP A 1079 -16.66 -20.74 -34.58
N TRP A 1080 -17.62 -19.87 -34.84
CA TRP A 1080 -17.68 -18.52 -34.27
C TRP A 1080 -18.69 -18.49 -33.13
N HIS A 1081 -18.45 -17.65 -32.13
CA HIS A 1081 -19.40 -17.40 -31.04
C HIS A 1081 -20.12 -16.08 -31.29
N GLY A 1082 -21.44 -16.10 -31.28
CA GLY A 1082 -22.25 -14.92 -31.60
C GLY A 1082 -23.58 -14.90 -30.89
N ARG A 1083 -24.38 -13.88 -31.20
CA ARG A 1083 -25.68 -13.64 -30.59
C ARG A 1083 -26.74 -13.29 -31.62
N ILE A 1084 -27.89 -13.96 -31.54
CA ILE A 1084 -29.08 -13.61 -32.31
C ILE A 1084 -30.34 -13.74 -31.45
N ARG A 1085 -31.28 -12.80 -31.62
CA ARG A 1085 -32.58 -12.78 -30.91
C ARG A 1085 -32.49 -12.96 -29.38
N GLY A 1086 -31.36 -12.55 -28.78
CA GLY A 1086 -31.07 -12.66 -27.35
C GLY A 1086 -30.49 -14.01 -26.88
N ARG A 1087 -30.30 -14.99 -27.76
CA ARG A 1087 -29.53 -16.21 -27.49
C ARG A 1087 -28.09 -16.05 -27.99
N SER A 1088 -27.14 -16.72 -27.34
CA SER A 1088 -25.74 -16.75 -27.77
C SER A 1088 -25.19 -18.16 -27.68
N GLY A 1089 -24.40 -18.55 -28.69
CA GLY A 1089 -23.88 -19.90 -28.87
C GLY A 1089 -22.87 -19.95 -30.01
N LEU A 1090 -22.31 -21.13 -30.27
CA LEU A 1090 -21.41 -21.41 -31.39
C LEU A 1090 -22.19 -21.59 -32.70
N PHE A 1091 -21.60 -21.17 -33.81
CA PHE A 1091 -22.14 -21.39 -35.16
C PHE A 1091 -21.02 -21.57 -36.20
N PRO A 1092 -21.25 -22.33 -37.29
CA PRO A 1092 -20.26 -22.50 -38.35
C PRO A 1092 -20.04 -21.20 -39.13
N GLY A 1093 -18.82 -20.67 -39.11
CA GLY A 1093 -18.45 -19.40 -39.74
C GLY A 1093 -18.53 -19.40 -41.27
N ASN A 1094 -18.52 -20.58 -41.90
CA ASN A 1094 -18.74 -20.74 -43.34
C ASN A 1094 -20.22 -20.73 -43.77
N TYR A 1095 -21.17 -20.64 -42.81
CA TYR A 1095 -22.60 -20.47 -43.10
C TYR A 1095 -23.05 -19.00 -43.15
N VAL A 1096 -22.12 -18.06 -42.94
CA VAL A 1096 -22.39 -16.62 -42.82
C VAL A 1096 -21.47 -15.76 -43.69
N GLU A 1097 -21.86 -14.51 -43.88
CA GLU A 1097 -21.13 -13.45 -44.59
C GLU A 1097 -21.08 -12.21 -43.69
N ARG A 1098 -19.91 -11.59 -43.46
CA ARG A 1098 -19.79 -10.36 -42.65
C ARG A 1098 -20.48 -9.17 -43.36
N ILE A 1099 -21.08 -8.26 -42.57
CA ILE A 1099 -21.83 -7.07 -43.06
C ILE A 1099 -21.43 -5.77 -42.31
#